data_AF-A0ABD3NHM6-F1
#
_entry.id   AF-A0ABD3NHM6-F1
#
_cell.length_a   1.000
_cell.length_b   1.000
_cell.length_c   1.000
_cell.angle_alpha   90.00
_cell.angle_beta   90.00
_cell.angle_gamma   90.00
#
_symmetry.space_group_name_H-M   'P 1'
#
loop_
_entity.id
_entity.type
_entity.pdbx_description
1 polymer ?
#
loop_
_entity_poly.entity_id
_entity_poly.type
_entity_poly.pdbx_seq_one_letter_code
_entity_poly.pdbx_strand_id
1 'polypeptide(L)'
;MALRSISRRHLLRHLSSASGIGSAAPPQSSGCSLRAKQFSTITFDMNELRSEQPTTSGSSTVPSASENAAETSAANIAKARSASLPPKKLHHKAVEAQYEIQKWISSNPKIAPYKAEEKLSQLWAEQLELKSEPNVLVTTDTVNLVLQAWTHSNSGEMGAWRAERLLFWMEGLAEDKSAVDEDSFVYPIPDYRSYALVIEAWSRAAVYETSRASNSNEEAMKVGFECARRCEDLLMHMQKMHEVRIDSQEASLEDIQPDTHVFHHVLNAWGNIRGTKATAMRATRILDLMQELHHYQSMGADTWQGVGVSKVQPNLVTYKTLLRAWANTGTADGADQAEMILRHLLSISKAGNVGVEIHPDEECFHIVMKAHADSVHKRRKGSSENAADRARQVVALLDWMELMASRRALKMRPNRETYRIAMSAWAWSRDIDAPKEAEAILFRMISASQLNSVEDAVDLILGGSKTSKKNVTSGTSVYPETRDFNTVINCCAFARGVGETGTELDDAEALLHLQQAKKKVFAIAESVFDSLLQSDHAKPDVDTFLGMIRACQSLLPNNEDRDAKVMELFRLAYQSSPTERPLSHKPVTTSSERLQAPKGGGCVNANVLRQLRLALPSTEEYIRAREEFEEFRRQNTKS
;
A
#
# COMPACT_ATOMS: atom_id res chain seq x y z
N MET A 1 13.95 -39.45 20.29
CA MET A 1 13.09 -39.43 19.07
C MET A 1 11.61 -39.18 19.36
N ALA A 2 11.00 -39.72 20.42
CA ALA A 2 9.57 -39.50 20.72
C ALA A 2 9.17 -38.07 21.19
N LEU A 3 10.09 -37.31 21.76
CA LEU A 3 9.84 -35.89 22.13
C LEU A 3 9.88 -34.93 20.92
N ARG A 4 10.41 -35.36 19.76
CA ARG A 4 10.44 -34.55 18.52
C ARG A 4 9.09 -34.55 17.77
N SER A 5 8.24 -35.55 17.97
CA SER A 5 6.93 -35.67 17.28
C SER A 5 5.79 -34.95 18.01
N ILE A 6 5.93 -34.71 19.32
CA ILE A 6 4.87 -34.11 20.16
C ILE A 6 4.79 -32.58 19.95
N SER A 7 5.91 -31.89 19.68
CA SER A 7 5.90 -30.46 19.34
C SER A 7 5.53 -30.16 17.89
N ARG A 8 5.89 -31.02 16.91
CA ARG A 8 5.50 -30.85 15.49
C ARG A 8 3.98 -30.85 15.27
N ARG A 9 3.22 -31.64 16.03
CA ARG A 9 1.74 -31.63 15.98
C ARG A 9 1.11 -30.43 16.71
N HIS A 10 1.85 -29.71 17.55
CA HIS A 10 1.36 -28.54 18.28
C HIS A 10 1.25 -27.30 17.37
N LEU A 11 2.19 -27.13 16.43
CA LEU A 11 2.20 -26.08 15.40
C LEU A 11 0.89 -26.01 14.59
N LEU A 12 0.34 -27.16 14.20
CA LEU A 12 -0.92 -27.23 13.45
C LEU A 12 -2.18 -27.12 14.34
N ARG A 13 -2.08 -27.39 15.65
CA ARG A 13 -3.22 -27.39 16.57
C ARG A 13 -3.61 -26.01 17.09
N HIS A 14 -2.65 -25.09 17.25
CA HIS A 14 -2.92 -23.74 17.76
C HIS A 14 -3.82 -22.89 16.85
N LEU A 15 -4.02 -23.29 15.59
CA LEU A 15 -4.90 -22.60 14.64
C LEU A 15 -6.31 -23.21 14.51
N SER A 16 -6.52 -24.44 15.01
CA SER A 16 -7.81 -25.15 14.86
C SER A 16 -8.84 -24.83 15.96
N SER A 17 -8.50 -24.10 17.03
CA SER A 17 -9.35 -23.96 18.22
C SER A 17 -10.20 -22.69 18.30
N ALA A 18 -10.43 -21.98 17.19
CA ALA A 18 -11.27 -20.77 17.18
C ALA A 18 -12.34 -20.82 16.07
N SER A 19 -13.18 -21.85 16.09
CA SER A 19 -14.42 -21.94 15.29
C SER A 19 -15.59 -22.39 16.18
N GLY A 20 -15.96 -21.53 17.13
CA GLY A 20 -17.21 -21.65 17.87
C GLY A 20 -18.28 -20.76 17.25
N ILE A 21 -19.24 -21.38 16.54
CA ILE A 21 -20.67 -21.03 16.35
C ILE A 21 -21.12 -21.45 14.94
N GLY A 22 -22.05 -22.41 14.87
CA GLY A 22 -22.88 -22.69 13.68
C GLY A 22 -22.64 -24.04 13.00
N SER A 23 -23.25 -25.10 13.55
CA SER A 23 -23.30 -26.45 12.99
C SER A 23 -23.92 -26.51 11.59
N ALA A 24 -23.15 -26.94 10.59
CA ALA A 24 -23.64 -27.66 9.41
C ALA A 24 -22.69 -28.82 9.10
N ALA A 25 -23.27 -30.02 8.96
CA ALA A 25 -22.56 -31.29 8.84
C ALA A 25 -21.65 -31.37 7.60
N PRO A 26 -20.54 -32.15 7.65
CA PRO A 26 -19.65 -32.34 6.51
C PRO A 26 -20.30 -33.27 5.47
N PRO A 27 -20.24 -32.99 4.16
CA PRO A 27 -20.59 -33.99 3.18
C PRO A 27 -19.47 -35.04 3.13
N GLN A 28 -19.91 -36.29 3.17
CA GLN A 28 -19.11 -37.49 3.24
C GLN A 28 -18.20 -37.64 2.03
N SER A 29 -17.01 -38.18 2.29
CA SER A 29 -16.08 -38.76 1.34
C SER A 29 -16.76 -39.81 0.46
N SER A 30 -16.97 -39.49 -0.81
CA SER A 30 -17.24 -40.48 -1.86
C SER A 30 -16.04 -40.55 -2.78
N GLY A 31 -15.33 -41.68 -2.74
CA GLY A 31 -14.18 -41.96 -3.58
C GLY A 31 -14.51 -41.83 -5.06
N CYS A 32 -13.55 -41.37 -5.84
CA CYS A 32 -13.63 -41.36 -7.29
C CYS A 32 -12.29 -41.76 -7.88
N SER A 33 -12.19 -43.04 -8.23
CA SER A 33 -11.28 -43.53 -9.26
C SER A 33 -11.62 -42.78 -10.57
N LEU A 34 -10.73 -41.93 -11.06
CA LEU A 34 -10.96 -41.17 -12.30
C LEU A 34 -9.81 -41.41 -13.30
N ARG A 35 -10.03 -42.41 -14.15
CA ARG A 35 -9.27 -42.68 -15.39
C ARG A 35 -9.35 -41.49 -16.36
N ALA A 36 -8.21 -41.13 -16.94
CA ALA A 36 -7.89 -40.76 -18.35
C ALA A 36 -8.90 -40.02 -19.28
N LYS A 37 -10.08 -39.58 -18.83
CA LYS A 37 -11.11 -38.95 -19.67
C LYS A 37 -11.45 -37.51 -19.29
N GLN A 38 -10.76 -36.91 -18.31
CA GLN A 38 -10.97 -35.49 -17.96
C GLN A 38 -10.01 -34.51 -18.66
N PHE A 39 -9.01 -35.00 -19.42
CA PHE A 39 -8.13 -34.12 -20.21
C PHE A 39 -8.80 -33.52 -21.46
N SER A 40 -9.98 -34.00 -21.88
CA SER A 40 -10.73 -33.39 -23.00
C SER A 40 -11.53 -32.16 -22.61
N THR A 41 -11.47 -31.71 -21.35
CA THR A 41 -12.34 -30.63 -20.87
C THR A 41 -11.60 -29.71 -19.89
N ILE A 42 -10.52 -29.09 -20.37
CA ILE A 42 -10.32 -27.68 -20.05
C ILE A 42 -11.41 -26.95 -20.84
N THR A 43 -12.57 -26.70 -20.24
CA THR A 43 -13.57 -25.81 -20.86
C THR A 43 -12.96 -24.41 -20.93
N PHE A 44 -12.65 -23.99 -22.15
CA PHE A 44 -12.24 -22.64 -22.51
C PHE A 44 -13.49 -21.76 -22.61
N ASP A 45 -13.63 -20.78 -21.72
CA ASP A 45 -14.65 -19.76 -21.92
C ASP A 45 -14.12 -18.69 -22.89
N MET A 46 -14.42 -18.89 -24.18
CA MET A 46 -14.06 -17.97 -25.28
C MET A 46 -15.00 -16.75 -25.35
N ASN A 47 -16.00 -16.61 -24.46
CA ASN A 47 -16.98 -15.55 -24.53
C ASN A 47 -16.55 -14.22 -23.89
N GLU A 48 -15.54 -14.21 -23.01
CA GLU A 48 -15.07 -12.98 -22.34
C GLU A 48 -14.19 -12.07 -23.21
N LEU A 49 -13.63 -12.58 -24.31
CA LEU A 49 -12.88 -11.76 -25.29
C LEU A 49 -13.80 -10.88 -26.16
N ARG A 50 -15.13 -11.05 -26.06
CA ARG A 50 -16.10 -10.32 -26.90
C ARG A 50 -16.78 -9.15 -26.19
N SER A 51 -16.66 -9.01 -24.86
CA SER A 51 -17.37 -7.99 -24.08
C SER A 51 -16.60 -6.69 -23.85
N GLU A 52 -15.29 -6.61 -24.16
CA GLU A 52 -14.47 -5.41 -23.94
C GLU A 52 -13.90 -4.76 -25.22
N GLN A 53 -14.63 -4.78 -26.33
CA GLN A 53 -14.29 -3.97 -27.51
C GLN A 53 -15.20 -2.73 -27.57
N PRO A 54 -14.66 -1.50 -27.61
CA PRO A 54 -15.48 -0.30 -27.81
C PRO A 54 -16.04 -0.31 -29.25
N THR A 55 -17.34 -0.15 -29.37
CA THR A 55 -18.05 -0.04 -30.65
C THR A 55 -17.60 1.20 -31.41
N THR A 56 -16.91 1.02 -32.53
CA THR A 56 -16.80 2.06 -33.57
C THR A 56 -17.16 1.47 -34.93
N SER A 57 -18.32 1.90 -35.40
CA SER A 57 -18.83 1.79 -36.76
C SER A 57 -17.86 2.35 -37.80
N GLY A 58 -17.63 1.62 -38.89
CA GLY A 58 -16.85 2.09 -40.04
C GLY A 58 -16.88 1.11 -41.21
N SER A 59 -17.79 1.36 -42.14
CA SER A 59 -17.99 0.68 -43.42
C SER A 59 -16.75 0.77 -44.33
N SER A 60 -16.36 -0.32 -45.00
CA SER A 60 -16.02 -0.29 -46.45
C SER A 60 -15.81 -1.69 -47.04
N THR A 61 -16.78 -2.07 -47.88
CA THR A 61 -16.67 -2.65 -49.24
C THR A 61 -15.77 -3.85 -49.53
N VAL A 62 -16.46 -4.94 -49.91
CA VAL A 62 -16.04 -6.11 -50.70
C VAL A 62 -15.84 -5.71 -52.19
N PRO A 63 -15.07 -6.48 -52.99
CA PRO A 63 -15.70 -7.41 -53.96
C PRO A 63 -14.95 -8.78 -53.99
N SER A 64 -15.62 -9.91 -53.74
CA SER A 64 -16.40 -10.75 -54.66
C SER A 64 -15.57 -11.38 -55.80
N ALA A 65 -15.19 -12.63 -55.62
CA ALA A 65 -15.03 -13.60 -56.70
C ALA A 65 -15.49 -14.97 -56.21
N SER A 66 -16.33 -15.58 -57.03
CA SER A 66 -17.25 -16.67 -56.77
C SER A 66 -16.62 -18.06 -56.74
N GLU A 67 -17.28 -18.89 -55.94
CA GLU A 67 -17.33 -20.35 -55.90
C GLU A 67 -17.21 -21.06 -57.27
N ASN A 68 -16.39 -22.12 -57.32
CA ASN A 68 -16.91 -23.46 -57.58
C ASN A 68 -15.91 -24.58 -57.26
N ALA A 69 -16.44 -25.57 -56.54
CA ALA A 69 -16.15 -27.01 -56.58
C ALA A 69 -14.83 -27.57 -55.98
N ALA A 70 -15.03 -28.14 -54.78
CA ALA A 70 -14.86 -29.56 -54.47
C ALA A 70 -13.45 -30.13 -54.17
N GLU A 71 -13.40 -30.78 -53.01
CA GLU A 71 -12.73 -32.06 -52.77
C GLU A 71 -11.22 -32.12 -53.02
N THR A 72 -10.41 -31.69 -52.04
CA THR A 72 -9.04 -32.22 -51.82
C THR A 72 -8.47 -31.73 -50.48
N SER A 73 -8.94 -32.27 -49.35
CA SER A 73 -8.21 -32.09 -48.08
C SER A 73 -8.21 -33.29 -47.13
N ALA A 74 -8.85 -34.41 -47.51
CA ALA A 74 -8.82 -35.63 -46.70
C ALA A 74 -7.62 -36.57 -46.98
N ALA A 75 -6.75 -36.26 -47.96
CA ALA A 75 -5.68 -37.16 -48.40
C ALA A 75 -4.26 -36.83 -47.90
N ASN A 76 -4.02 -35.67 -47.27
CA ASN A 76 -2.68 -35.27 -46.83
C ASN A 76 -2.38 -35.57 -45.34
N ILE A 77 -3.32 -36.19 -44.61
CA ILE A 77 -3.15 -36.53 -43.19
C ILE A 77 -2.60 -37.97 -42.98
N ALA A 78 -2.45 -38.77 -44.05
CA ALA A 78 -2.09 -40.19 -43.91
C ALA A 78 -0.65 -40.57 -44.28
N LYS A 79 0.24 -39.63 -44.65
CA LYS A 79 1.58 -39.98 -45.20
C LYS A 79 2.79 -39.29 -44.59
N ALA A 80 2.72 -38.96 -43.29
CA ALA A 80 3.89 -38.63 -42.48
C ALA A 80 3.88 -39.45 -41.18
N ARG A 81 3.78 -40.78 -41.31
CA ARG A 81 4.00 -41.74 -40.22
C ARG A 81 5.37 -42.39 -40.41
N SER A 82 6.13 -42.48 -39.31
CA SER A 82 7.48 -43.05 -39.16
C SER A 82 8.66 -42.17 -39.60
N ALA A 83 8.97 -41.17 -38.78
CA ALA A 83 10.35 -40.71 -38.61
C ALA A 83 10.52 -40.29 -37.15
N SER A 84 11.13 -41.14 -36.32
CA SER A 84 11.57 -40.79 -34.97
C SER A 84 12.52 -39.59 -35.07
N LEU A 85 12.10 -38.44 -34.57
CA LEU A 85 12.94 -37.25 -34.51
C LEU A 85 14.04 -37.49 -33.45
N PRO A 86 15.33 -37.27 -33.76
CA PRO A 86 16.40 -37.54 -32.81
C PRO A 86 16.27 -36.67 -31.54
N PRO A 87 16.70 -37.16 -30.36
CA PRO A 87 16.49 -36.53 -29.05
C PRO A 87 16.96 -35.06 -28.97
N LYS A 88 18.01 -34.69 -29.73
CA LYS A 88 18.51 -33.32 -29.83
C LYS A 88 17.49 -32.32 -30.41
N LYS A 89 16.57 -32.76 -31.29
CA LYS A 89 15.53 -31.90 -31.89
C LYS A 89 14.33 -31.70 -30.97
N LEU A 90 14.08 -32.61 -30.04
CA LEU A 90 12.98 -32.52 -29.07
C LEU A 90 13.36 -31.59 -27.90
N HIS A 91 14.61 -31.64 -27.43
CA HIS A 91 15.14 -30.63 -26.50
C HIS A 91 15.13 -29.22 -27.11
N HIS A 92 15.46 -29.10 -28.40
CA HIS A 92 15.37 -27.82 -29.13
C HIS A 92 13.92 -27.28 -29.16
N LYS A 93 12.91 -28.14 -29.33
CA LYS A 93 11.50 -27.73 -29.30
C LYS A 93 11.04 -27.24 -27.91
N ALA A 94 11.46 -27.90 -26.84
CA ALA A 94 11.16 -27.45 -25.47
C ALA A 94 11.79 -26.07 -25.21
N VAL A 95 13.06 -25.88 -25.58
CA VAL A 95 13.77 -24.59 -25.45
C VAL A 95 13.17 -23.50 -26.35
N GLU A 96 12.74 -23.85 -27.57
CA GLU A 96 12.06 -22.93 -28.48
C GLU A 96 10.71 -22.48 -27.92
N ALA A 97 9.93 -23.40 -27.32
CA ALA A 97 8.70 -23.04 -26.64
C ALA A 97 8.95 -22.15 -25.40
N GLN A 98 10.00 -22.41 -24.62
CA GLN A 98 10.40 -21.53 -23.51
C GLN A 98 10.72 -20.11 -24.01
N TYR A 99 11.44 -19.98 -25.13
CA TYR A 99 11.75 -18.69 -25.73
C TYR A 99 10.51 -17.97 -26.27
N GLU A 100 9.59 -18.68 -26.91
CA GLU A 100 8.30 -18.13 -27.36
C GLU A 100 7.47 -17.58 -26.19
N ILE A 101 7.37 -18.33 -25.10
CA ILE A 101 6.62 -17.92 -23.90
C ILE A 101 7.26 -16.67 -23.28
N GLN A 102 8.59 -16.62 -23.13
CA GLN A 102 9.29 -15.44 -22.62
C GLN A 102 9.06 -14.21 -23.50
N LYS A 103 9.08 -14.38 -24.82
CA LYS A 103 8.77 -13.31 -25.78
C LYS A 103 7.34 -12.81 -25.61
N TRP A 104 6.38 -13.69 -25.37
CA TRP A 104 4.99 -13.28 -25.10
C TRP A 104 4.86 -12.49 -23.80
N ILE A 105 5.47 -12.96 -22.70
CA ILE A 105 5.50 -12.26 -21.42
C ILE A 105 6.04 -10.82 -21.59
N SER A 106 7.07 -10.64 -22.41
CA SER A 106 7.66 -9.31 -22.68
C SER A 106 6.82 -8.40 -23.59
N SER A 107 5.92 -8.96 -24.40
CA SER A 107 5.19 -8.20 -25.43
C SER A 107 3.79 -7.77 -25.00
N ASN A 108 3.00 -8.65 -24.39
CA ASN A 108 1.67 -8.29 -23.89
C ASN A 108 1.28 -9.12 -22.65
N PRO A 109 1.33 -8.55 -21.44
CA PRO A 109 1.07 -9.29 -20.21
C PRO A 109 -0.36 -9.82 -20.08
N LYS A 110 -1.35 -9.22 -20.76
CA LYS A 110 -2.76 -9.67 -20.67
C LYS A 110 -3.04 -10.91 -21.52
N ILE A 111 -2.43 -11.00 -22.71
CA ILE A 111 -2.70 -12.08 -23.67
C ILE A 111 -1.65 -13.21 -23.57
N ALA A 112 -0.43 -12.88 -23.13
CA ALA A 112 0.65 -13.84 -22.88
C ALA A 112 0.27 -15.09 -22.07
N PRO A 113 -0.43 -15.00 -20.92
CA PRO A 113 -0.73 -16.17 -20.10
C PRO A 113 -1.61 -17.20 -20.84
N TYR A 114 -2.59 -16.74 -21.60
CA TYR A 114 -3.49 -17.63 -22.36
C TYR A 114 -2.75 -18.37 -23.48
N LYS A 115 -1.88 -17.66 -24.22
CA LYS A 115 -1.03 -18.26 -25.26
C LYS A 115 -0.01 -19.24 -24.67
N ALA A 116 0.53 -18.91 -23.50
CA ALA A 116 1.46 -19.78 -22.78
C ALA A 116 0.78 -21.06 -22.29
N GLU A 117 -0.43 -20.97 -21.73
CA GLU A 117 -1.25 -22.13 -21.34
C GLU A 117 -1.63 -23.00 -22.55
N GLU A 118 -2.01 -22.38 -23.68
CA GLU A 118 -2.30 -23.09 -24.92
C GLU A 118 -1.08 -23.85 -25.44
N LYS A 119 0.09 -23.20 -25.51
CA LYS A 119 1.34 -23.84 -25.95
C LYS A 119 1.75 -24.99 -25.03
N LEU A 120 1.56 -24.85 -23.71
CA LEU A 120 1.82 -25.93 -22.76
C LEU A 120 0.89 -27.13 -23.00
N SER A 121 -0.39 -26.90 -23.28
CA SER A 121 -1.33 -27.99 -23.56
C SER A 121 -1.00 -28.73 -24.86
N GLN A 122 -0.53 -28.02 -25.90
CA GLN A 122 -0.03 -28.62 -27.14
C GLN A 122 1.19 -29.52 -26.87
N LEU A 123 2.18 -29.02 -26.13
CA LEU A 123 3.38 -29.80 -25.77
C LEU A 123 3.04 -31.04 -24.94
N TRP A 124 2.08 -30.92 -24.02
CA TRP A 124 1.63 -32.05 -23.21
C TRP A 124 0.90 -33.11 -24.04
N ALA A 125 0.05 -32.70 -24.98
CA ALA A 125 -0.61 -33.61 -25.90
C ALA A 125 0.40 -34.37 -26.77
N GLU A 126 1.40 -33.67 -27.33
CA GLU A 126 2.49 -34.30 -28.08
C GLU A 126 3.28 -35.30 -27.22
N GLN A 127 3.57 -34.95 -25.96
CA GLN A 127 4.27 -35.85 -25.03
C GLN A 127 3.47 -37.11 -24.70
N LEU A 128 2.14 -37.02 -24.60
CA LEU A 128 1.26 -38.17 -24.38
C LEU A 128 1.11 -39.07 -25.62
N GLU A 129 1.37 -38.56 -26.82
CA GLU A 129 1.38 -39.35 -28.06
C GLU A 129 2.72 -40.11 -28.25
N LEU A 130 3.81 -39.62 -27.66
CA LEU A 130 5.18 -40.13 -27.79
C LEU A 130 5.55 -41.29 -26.82
N LYS A 131 4.56 -41.99 -26.25
CA LYS A 131 4.62 -43.03 -25.17
C LYS A 131 5.75 -44.09 -25.17
N SER A 132 6.60 -44.18 -26.20
CA SER A 132 7.65 -45.20 -26.34
C SER A 132 9.10 -44.68 -26.34
N GLU A 133 9.37 -43.37 -26.25
CA GLU A 133 10.74 -42.86 -26.10
C GLU A 133 10.89 -41.94 -24.86
N PRO A 134 12.02 -41.99 -24.13
CA PRO A 134 12.29 -41.17 -22.95
C PRO A 134 12.64 -39.73 -23.34
N ASN A 135 11.76 -39.04 -24.05
CA ASN A 135 11.98 -37.67 -24.53
C ASN A 135 11.05 -36.69 -23.81
N VAL A 136 11.64 -35.82 -22.98
CA VAL A 136 10.95 -34.85 -22.13
C VAL A 136 10.66 -33.57 -22.92
N LEU A 137 9.38 -33.28 -23.20
CA LEU A 137 8.94 -32.04 -23.86
C LEU A 137 8.46 -31.00 -22.86
N VAL A 138 7.77 -31.43 -21.80
CA VAL A 138 7.27 -30.61 -20.70
C VAL A 138 8.17 -30.83 -19.49
N THR A 139 8.88 -29.77 -19.12
CA THR A 139 9.76 -29.70 -17.96
C THR A 139 9.14 -28.84 -16.86
N THR A 140 9.60 -28.98 -15.62
CA THR A 140 9.21 -28.08 -14.51
C THR A 140 9.42 -26.61 -14.88
N ASP A 141 10.51 -26.28 -15.60
CA ASP A 141 10.78 -24.94 -16.10
C ASP A 141 9.73 -24.41 -17.09
N THR A 142 9.24 -25.25 -18.01
CA THR A 142 8.18 -24.84 -18.94
C THR A 142 6.90 -24.47 -18.20
N VAL A 143 6.53 -25.22 -17.16
CA VAL A 143 5.34 -24.91 -16.35
C VAL A 143 5.57 -23.66 -15.48
N ASN A 144 6.77 -23.52 -14.89
CA ASN A 144 7.16 -22.33 -14.13
C ASN A 144 7.10 -21.04 -14.98
N LEU A 145 7.43 -21.10 -16.28
CA LEU A 145 7.26 -19.95 -17.18
C LEU A 145 5.78 -19.59 -17.43
N VAL A 146 4.90 -20.59 -17.53
CA VAL A 146 3.45 -20.35 -17.65
C VAL A 146 2.89 -19.76 -16.37
N LEU A 147 3.31 -20.28 -15.20
CA LEU A 147 2.95 -19.70 -13.89
C LEU A 147 3.42 -18.24 -13.79
N GLN A 148 4.64 -17.94 -14.24
CA GLN A 148 5.16 -16.57 -14.31
C GLN A 148 4.37 -15.67 -15.28
N ALA A 149 3.84 -16.22 -16.38
CA ALA A 149 2.96 -15.45 -17.27
C ALA A 149 1.65 -15.07 -16.55
N TRP A 150 1.10 -15.98 -15.74
CA TRP A 150 -0.10 -15.73 -14.92
C TRP A 150 0.14 -14.75 -13.77
N THR A 151 1.33 -14.71 -13.15
CA THR A 151 1.63 -13.71 -12.10
C THR A 151 1.68 -12.28 -12.65
N HIS A 152 2.14 -12.11 -13.89
CA HIS A 152 2.27 -10.81 -14.55
C HIS A 152 1.02 -10.32 -15.27
N SER A 153 -0.01 -11.16 -15.43
CA SER A 153 -1.22 -10.81 -16.18
C SER A 153 -2.12 -9.78 -15.50
N ASN A 154 -1.94 -9.56 -14.19
CA ASN A 154 -2.80 -8.72 -13.35
C ASN A 154 -4.31 -9.02 -13.53
N SER A 155 -4.67 -10.27 -13.84
CA SER A 155 -6.07 -10.69 -14.07
C SER A 155 -6.83 -11.01 -12.77
N GLY A 156 -6.46 -10.36 -11.66
CA GLY A 156 -7.09 -10.54 -10.35
C GLY A 156 -7.14 -11.98 -9.86
N GLU A 157 -8.24 -12.35 -9.22
CA GLU A 157 -8.50 -13.70 -8.68
C GLU A 157 -8.42 -14.79 -9.76
N MET A 158 -8.95 -14.52 -10.96
CA MET A 158 -9.02 -15.53 -12.03
C MET A 158 -7.64 -16.01 -12.48
N GLY A 159 -6.65 -15.10 -12.52
CA GLY A 159 -5.27 -15.46 -12.86
C GLY A 159 -4.62 -16.33 -11.81
N ALA A 160 -4.81 -15.97 -10.53
CA ALA A 160 -4.26 -16.73 -9.41
C ALA A 160 -4.87 -18.13 -9.30
N TRP A 161 -6.18 -18.27 -9.50
CA TRP A 161 -6.86 -19.56 -9.53
C TRP A 161 -6.35 -20.48 -10.64
N ARG A 162 -6.11 -19.95 -11.84
CA ARG A 162 -5.53 -20.75 -12.95
C ARG A 162 -4.11 -21.20 -12.64
N ALA A 163 -3.32 -20.35 -11.99
CA ALA A 163 -1.97 -20.71 -11.54
C ALA A 163 -2.01 -21.81 -10.47
N GLU A 164 -2.91 -21.72 -9.49
CA GLU A 164 -3.13 -22.76 -8.46
C GLU A 164 -3.54 -24.09 -9.08
N ARG A 165 -4.45 -24.07 -10.06
CA ARG A 165 -4.88 -25.27 -10.80
C ARG A 165 -3.72 -25.97 -11.50
N LEU A 166 -2.81 -25.20 -12.11
CA LEU A 166 -1.62 -25.75 -12.78
C LEU A 166 -0.65 -26.40 -11.78
N LEU A 167 -0.50 -25.83 -10.58
CA LEU A 167 0.31 -26.42 -9.52
C LEU A 167 -0.27 -27.74 -9.01
N PHE A 168 -1.57 -27.80 -8.71
CA PHE A 168 -2.21 -29.05 -8.30
C PHE A 168 -2.20 -30.13 -9.39
N TRP A 169 -2.25 -29.72 -10.66
CA TRP A 169 -2.04 -30.64 -11.77
C TRP A 169 -0.63 -31.26 -11.74
N MET A 170 0.42 -30.47 -11.49
CA MET A 170 1.78 -30.99 -11.32
C MET A 170 1.91 -31.92 -10.10
N GLU A 171 1.25 -31.59 -8.98
CA GLU A 171 1.22 -32.45 -7.78
C GLU A 171 0.56 -33.80 -8.05
N GLY A 172 -0.60 -33.81 -8.72
CA GLY A 172 -1.31 -35.06 -9.06
C GLY A 172 -0.47 -35.97 -9.97
N LEU A 173 0.28 -35.40 -10.90
CA LEU A 173 1.22 -36.16 -11.73
C LEU A 173 2.40 -36.73 -10.94
N ALA A 174 2.84 -36.03 -9.88
CA ALA A 174 3.91 -36.50 -9.01
C ALA A 174 3.44 -37.62 -8.07
N GLU A 175 2.20 -37.58 -7.59
CA GLU A 175 1.61 -38.67 -6.79
C GLU A 175 1.44 -39.95 -7.63
N ASP A 176 0.97 -39.83 -8.87
CA ASP A 176 0.82 -40.97 -9.80
C ASP A 176 2.17 -41.65 -10.12
N LYS A 177 3.29 -40.89 -10.09
CA LYS A 177 4.65 -41.42 -10.27
C LYS A 177 5.07 -42.39 -9.16
N SER A 178 4.59 -42.20 -7.92
CA SER A 178 4.89 -43.10 -6.79
C SER A 178 4.26 -44.49 -6.94
N ALA A 179 3.35 -44.67 -7.91
CA ALA A 179 2.60 -45.90 -8.15
C ALA A 179 3.10 -46.73 -9.36
N VAL A 180 4.09 -46.27 -10.13
CA VAL A 180 4.53 -46.92 -11.38
C VAL A 180 6.06 -47.04 -11.46
N ASP A 181 6.55 -48.21 -11.88
CA ASP A 181 7.97 -48.59 -11.96
C ASP A 181 8.90 -47.57 -12.67
N GLU A 182 10.16 -47.58 -12.22
CA GLU A 182 11.18 -46.52 -12.26
C GLU A 182 11.62 -45.91 -13.61
N ASP A 183 11.29 -46.47 -14.78
CA ASP A 183 12.29 -46.40 -15.87
C ASP A 183 11.90 -45.75 -17.21
N SER A 184 10.83 -44.93 -17.36
CA SER A 184 10.56 -44.34 -18.70
C SER A 184 9.86 -42.99 -18.83
N PHE A 185 9.37 -42.34 -17.76
CA PHE A 185 8.67 -41.05 -17.91
C PHE A 185 9.03 -40.03 -16.83
N VAL A 186 9.65 -38.91 -17.23
CA VAL A 186 9.96 -37.79 -16.35
C VAL A 186 8.77 -36.84 -16.33
N TYR A 187 7.96 -36.91 -15.27
CA TYR A 187 6.86 -35.98 -15.02
C TYR A 187 7.39 -34.66 -14.40
N PRO A 188 6.76 -33.51 -14.69
CA PRO A 188 7.11 -32.25 -14.05
C PRO A 188 6.74 -32.32 -12.56
N ILE A 189 7.74 -32.22 -11.69
CA ILE A 189 7.55 -32.20 -10.22
C ILE A 189 7.55 -30.74 -9.77
N PRO A 190 6.60 -30.30 -8.92
CA PRO A 190 6.62 -28.97 -8.33
C PRO A 190 7.91 -28.73 -7.54
N ASP A 191 8.54 -27.59 -7.77
CA ASP A 191 9.72 -27.09 -7.06
C ASP A 191 9.37 -25.84 -6.23
N TYR A 192 10.33 -25.28 -5.48
CA TYR A 192 10.15 -24.03 -4.74
C TYR A 192 9.60 -22.91 -5.62
N ARG A 193 10.07 -22.81 -6.88
CA ARG A 193 9.67 -21.74 -7.80
C ARG A 193 8.21 -21.89 -8.21
N SER A 194 7.71 -23.11 -8.40
CA SER A 194 6.29 -23.37 -8.67
C SER A 194 5.39 -22.84 -7.54
N TYR A 195 5.70 -23.18 -6.28
CA TYR A 195 4.93 -22.69 -5.13
C TYR A 195 5.07 -21.17 -4.95
N ALA A 196 6.29 -20.64 -5.03
CA ALA A 196 6.54 -19.21 -4.86
C ALA A 196 5.79 -18.36 -5.88
N LEU A 197 5.73 -18.78 -7.15
CA LEU A 197 4.99 -18.06 -8.20
C LEU A 197 3.48 -18.08 -7.95
N VAL A 198 2.90 -19.20 -7.52
CA VAL A 198 1.46 -19.25 -7.24
C VAL A 198 1.10 -18.41 -6.02
N ILE A 199 1.93 -18.43 -4.97
CA ILE A 199 1.76 -17.59 -3.78
C ILE A 199 1.92 -16.11 -4.16
N GLU A 200 2.88 -15.76 -5.02
CA GLU A 200 3.00 -14.40 -5.57
C GLU A 200 1.74 -13.99 -6.35
N ALA A 201 1.19 -14.87 -7.19
CA ALA A 201 -0.02 -14.60 -7.96
C ALA A 201 -1.21 -14.27 -7.04
N TRP A 202 -1.44 -15.07 -6.00
CA TRP A 202 -2.49 -14.81 -5.00
C TRP A 202 -2.25 -13.54 -4.18
N SER A 203 -0.99 -13.26 -3.80
CA SER A 203 -0.62 -12.00 -3.14
C SER A 203 -0.94 -10.78 -4.03
N ARG A 204 -0.57 -10.82 -5.31
CA ARG A 204 -0.85 -9.74 -6.26
C ARG A 204 -2.35 -9.58 -6.52
N ALA A 205 -3.09 -10.68 -6.63
CA ALA A 205 -4.54 -10.67 -6.75
C ALA A 205 -5.21 -10.01 -5.52
N ALA A 206 -4.77 -10.35 -4.31
CA ALA A 206 -5.28 -9.74 -3.08
C ALA A 206 -5.08 -8.21 -3.07
N VAL A 207 -3.90 -7.72 -3.49
CA VAL A 207 -3.58 -6.29 -3.58
C VAL A 207 -4.40 -5.59 -4.68
N TYR A 208 -4.58 -6.26 -5.82
CA TYR A 208 -5.36 -5.71 -6.93
C TYR A 208 -6.83 -5.53 -6.56
N GLU A 209 -7.46 -6.55 -5.97
CA GLU A 209 -8.88 -6.48 -5.58
C GLU A 209 -9.12 -5.50 -4.43
N THR A 210 -8.20 -5.41 -3.47
CA THR A 210 -8.27 -4.38 -2.41
C THR A 210 -8.04 -2.97 -2.92
N SER A 211 -7.24 -2.78 -3.96
CA SER A 211 -7.07 -1.48 -4.61
C SER A 211 -8.27 -1.09 -5.46
N ARG A 212 -8.97 -2.09 -6.02
CA ARG A 212 -10.22 -1.92 -6.78
C ARG A 212 -11.41 -1.61 -5.87
N ALA A 213 -11.35 -2.04 -4.61
CA ALA A 213 -12.33 -1.70 -3.59
C ALA A 213 -12.29 -0.20 -3.25
N SER A 214 -13.25 0.57 -3.76
CA SER A 214 -13.57 1.88 -3.15
C SER A 214 -14.09 1.67 -1.73
N ASN A 215 -14.08 2.71 -0.88
CA ASN A 215 -14.46 2.65 0.54
C ASN A 215 -15.87 2.05 0.84
N SER A 216 -16.68 1.72 -0.18
CA SER A 216 -18.03 1.16 -0.05
C SER A 216 -18.19 -0.26 -0.62
N ASN A 217 -17.17 -0.89 -1.21
CA ASN A 217 -17.33 -2.19 -1.87
C ASN A 217 -16.94 -3.35 -0.93
N GLU A 218 -17.90 -3.77 -0.10
CA GLU A 218 -17.75 -4.91 0.84
C GLU A 218 -17.38 -6.21 0.12
N GLU A 219 -17.86 -6.40 -1.11
CA GLU A 219 -17.61 -7.61 -1.91
C GLU A 219 -16.15 -7.70 -2.38
N ALA A 220 -15.57 -6.60 -2.85
CA ALA A 220 -14.16 -6.56 -3.23
C ALA A 220 -13.22 -6.78 -2.02
N MET A 221 -13.61 -6.35 -0.82
CA MET A 221 -12.87 -6.67 0.41
C MET A 221 -12.96 -8.17 0.77
N LYS A 222 -14.12 -8.81 0.57
CA LYS A 222 -14.29 -10.25 0.77
C LYS A 222 -13.43 -11.06 -0.20
N VAL A 223 -13.40 -10.68 -1.48
CA VAL A 223 -12.53 -11.32 -2.48
C VAL A 223 -11.06 -11.16 -2.11
N GLY A 224 -10.62 -9.94 -1.74
CA GLY A 224 -9.25 -9.72 -1.28
C GLY A 224 -8.87 -10.56 -0.05
N PHE A 225 -9.80 -10.73 0.90
CA PHE A 225 -9.63 -11.59 2.06
C PHE A 225 -9.49 -13.06 1.69
N GLU A 226 -10.32 -13.56 0.76
CA GLU A 226 -10.24 -14.94 0.26
C GLU A 226 -8.91 -15.18 -0.46
N CYS A 227 -8.46 -14.24 -1.31
CA CYS A 227 -7.16 -14.32 -1.96
C CYS A 227 -6.00 -14.44 -0.96
N ALA A 228 -6.03 -13.64 0.12
CA ALA A 228 -4.99 -13.72 1.16
C ALA A 228 -5.08 -15.02 1.97
N ARG A 229 -6.28 -15.55 2.22
CA ARG A 229 -6.47 -16.86 2.85
C ARG A 229 -5.87 -17.98 1.99
N ARG A 230 -6.11 -17.97 0.67
CA ARG A 230 -5.52 -18.93 -0.26
C ARG A 230 -4.00 -18.86 -0.29
N CYS A 231 -3.44 -17.65 -0.21
CA CYS A 231 -2.01 -17.42 -0.09
C CYS A 231 -1.43 -18.09 1.18
N GLU A 232 -2.11 -17.93 2.33
CA GLU A 232 -1.76 -18.59 3.60
C GLU A 232 -1.88 -20.12 3.51
N ASP A 233 -2.97 -20.63 2.95
CA ASP A 233 -3.20 -22.08 2.81
C ASP A 233 -2.12 -22.75 1.94
N LEU A 234 -1.70 -22.08 0.86
CA LEU A 234 -0.62 -22.57 -0.01
C LEU A 234 0.76 -22.57 0.66
N LEU A 235 1.06 -21.58 1.51
CA LEU A 235 2.28 -21.59 2.33
C LEU A 235 2.27 -22.78 3.31
N MET A 236 1.14 -23.03 3.97
CA MET A 236 1.00 -24.17 4.88
C MET A 236 1.09 -25.50 4.13
N HIS A 237 0.55 -25.57 2.92
CA HIS A 237 0.66 -26.74 2.04
C HIS A 237 2.10 -26.98 1.60
N MET A 238 2.81 -25.94 1.16
CA MET A 238 4.24 -25.98 0.81
C MET A 238 5.08 -26.51 1.98
N GLN A 239 4.83 -26.04 3.20
CA GLN A 239 5.50 -26.55 4.40
C GLN A 239 5.18 -28.02 4.67
N LYS A 240 3.91 -28.42 4.55
CA LYS A 240 3.48 -29.82 4.73
C LYS A 240 4.14 -30.75 3.70
N MET A 241 4.22 -30.34 2.44
CA MET A 241 4.88 -31.11 1.39
C MET A 241 6.38 -31.26 1.65
N HIS A 242 7.02 -30.21 2.15
CA HIS A 242 8.42 -30.28 2.59
C HIS A 242 8.62 -31.28 3.74
N GLU A 243 7.72 -31.30 4.73
CA GLU A 243 7.78 -32.27 5.84
C GLU A 243 7.62 -33.72 5.36
N VAL A 244 6.69 -33.97 4.43
CA VAL A 244 6.48 -35.31 3.84
C VAL A 244 7.72 -35.78 3.07
N ARG A 245 8.36 -34.92 2.27
CA ARG A 245 9.55 -35.28 1.50
C ARG A 245 10.77 -35.56 2.39
N ILE A 246 10.91 -34.84 3.52
CA ILE A 246 11.94 -35.15 4.52
C ILE A 246 11.73 -36.54 5.13
N ASP A 247 10.50 -36.87 5.51
CA ASP A 247 10.20 -38.15 6.17
C ASP A 247 10.36 -39.35 5.22
N SER A 248 10.17 -39.16 3.89
CA SER A 248 10.35 -40.19 2.86
C SER A 248 11.82 -40.50 2.48
N GLN A 249 12.81 -39.88 3.12
CA GLN A 249 14.25 -40.06 2.80
C GLN A 249 14.64 -39.83 1.32
N GLU A 250 13.84 -39.11 0.54
CA GLU A 250 14.21 -38.57 -0.77
C GLU A 250 15.21 -37.40 -0.56
N ALA A 251 16.44 -37.76 -0.18
CA ALA A 251 17.47 -36.86 0.33
C ALA A 251 18.07 -35.91 -0.73
N SER A 252 17.52 -35.81 -1.94
CA SER A 252 18.16 -35.06 -3.03
C SER A 252 17.67 -33.62 -3.23
N LEU A 253 16.66 -33.13 -2.50
CA LEU A 253 16.09 -31.80 -2.79
C LEU A 253 15.72 -31.03 -1.52
N GLU A 254 16.63 -30.16 -1.07
CA GLU A 254 16.37 -29.01 -0.19
C GLU A 254 15.40 -27.95 -0.82
N ASP A 255 14.73 -28.29 -1.92
CA ASP A 255 14.21 -27.35 -2.91
C ASP A 255 12.76 -26.92 -2.72
N ILE A 256 12.08 -27.22 -1.59
CA ILE A 256 10.67 -26.77 -1.37
C ILE A 256 10.48 -26.09 -0.01
N GLN A 257 11.56 -25.91 0.75
CA GLN A 257 11.46 -25.20 2.01
C GLN A 257 11.01 -23.75 1.78
N PRO A 258 9.99 -23.25 2.52
CA PRO A 258 9.59 -21.85 2.40
C PRO A 258 10.74 -20.96 2.87
N ASP A 259 10.97 -19.88 2.15
CA ASP A 259 12.00 -18.90 2.46
C ASP A 259 11.36 -17.58 2.92
N THR A 260 12.20 -16.63 3.29
CA THR A 260 11.76 -15.30 3.72
C THR A 260 10.89 -14.60 2.67
N HIS A 261 11.14 -14.80 1.37
CA HIS A 261 10.39 -14.17 0.28
C HIS A 261 8.93 -14.68 0.19
N VAL A 262 8.73 -16.00 0.30
CA VAL A 262 7.37 -16.59 0.30
C VAL A 262 6.55 -16.08 1.50
N PHE A 263 7.16 -15.98 2.68
CA PHE A 263 6.52 -15.36 3.86
C PHE A 263 6.14 -13.90 3.62
N HIS A 264 6.99 -13.11 2.94
CA HIS A 264 6.68 -11.73 2.60
C HIS A 264 5.50 -11.60 1.64
N HIS A 265 5.33 -12.51 0.68
CA HIS A 265 4.15 -12.49 -0.18
C HIS A 265 2.85 -12.67 0.62
N VAL A 266 2.80 -13.64 1.52
CA VAL A 266 1.63 -13.87 2.39
C VAL A 266 1.38 -12.67 3.30
N LEU A 267 2.41 -12.13 3.93
CA LEU A 267 2.30 -10.94 4.77
C LEU A 267 1.85 -9.71 3.98
N ASN A 268 2.35 -9.53 2.75
CA ASN A 268 1.95 -8.42 1.88
C ASN A 268 0.49 -8.56 1.43
N ALA A 269 0.00 -9.77 1.19
CA ALA A 269 -1.41 -10.03 0.90
C ALA A 269 -2.29 -9.57 2.07
N TRP A 270 -1.97 -9.99 3.29
CA TRP A 270 -2.72 -9.60 4.50
C TRP A 270 -2.57 -8.12 4.86
N GLY A 271 -1.38 -7.54 4.69
CA GLY A 271 -1.05 -6.19 5.13
C GLY A 271 -1.70 -5.07 4.31
N ASN A 272 -2.09 -5.35 3.06
CA ASN A 272 -2.75 -4.38 2.19
C ASN A 272 -4.28 -4.37 2.33
N ILE A 273 -4.87 -5.39 2.98
CA ILE A 273 -6.32 -5.44 3.23
C ILE A 273 -6.68 -4.43 4.32
N ARG A 274 -7.63 -3.54 4.00
CA ARG A 274 -8.11 -2.49 4.91
C ARG A 274 -9.27 -2.98 5.77
N GLY A 275 -9.35 -2.46 7.00
CA GLY A 275 -10.61 -2.35 7.74
C GLY A 275 -11.01 -3.50 8.66
N THR A 276 -10.20 -4.55 8.85
CA THR A 276 -10.53 -5.60 9.84
C THR A 276 -9.36 -5.92 10.78
N LYS A 277 -9.65 -6.08 12.06
CA LYS A 277 -8.68 -6.57 13.06
C LYS A 277 -8.21 -8.00 12.75
N ALA A 278 -9.06 -8.79 12.08
CA ALA A 278 -8.75 -10.16 11.70
C ALA A 278 -7.55 -10.27 10.76
N THR A 279 -7.39 -9.37 9.78
CA THR A 279 -6.26 -9.40 8.84
C THR A 279 -4.93 -9.12 9.55
N ALA A 280 -4.92 -8.16 10.48
CA ALA A 280 -3.72 -7.85 11.27
C ALA A 280 -3.36 -8.98 12.26
N MET A 281 -4.37 -9.62 12.88
CA MET A 281 -4.16 -10.81 13.71
C MET A 281 -3.59 -11.98 12.90
N ARG A 282 -4.07 -12.20 11.67
CA ARG A 282 -3.51 -13.22 10.76
C ARG A 282 -2.07 -12.90 10.39
N ALA A 283 -1.77 -11.67 10.00
CA ALA A 283 -0.39 -11.24 9.72
C ALA A 283 0.55 -11.45 10.93
N THR A 284 0.05 -11.21 12.15
CA THR A 284 0.81 -11.46 13.38
C THR A 284 1.11 -12.96 13.56
N ARG A 285 0.13 -13.83 13.36
CA ARG A 285 0.33 -15.29 13.41
C ARG A 285 1.33 -15.81 12.38
N ILE A 286 1.35 -15.21 11.18
CA ILE A 286 2.34 -15.57 10.15
C ILE A 286 3.76 -15.15 10.56
N LEU A 287 3.91 -14.00 11.24
CA LEU A 287 5.20 -13.62 11.85
C LEU A 287 5.61 -14.61 12.95
N ASP A 288 4.68 -15.01 13.83
CA ASP A 288 4.96 -15.98 14.88
C ASP A 288 5.45 -17.31 14.28
N LEU A 289 4.78 -17.81 13.24
CA LEU A 289 5.22 -18.99 12.48
C LEU A 289 6.62 -18.79 11.87
N MET A 290 6.88 -17.62 11.28
CA MET A 290 8.19 -17.29 10.70
C MET A 290 9.31 -17.29 11.77
N GLN A 291 9.03 -16.76 12.96
CA GLN A 291 9.96 -16.74 14.09
C GLN A 291 10.21 -18.15 14.66
N GLU A 292 9.15 -18.94 14.79
CA GLU A 292 9.24 -20.34 15.22
C GLU A 292 10.10 -21.15 14.24
N LEU A 293 9.85 -21.06 12.93
CA LEU A 293 10.64 -21.75 11.92
C LEU A 293 12.10 -21.29 11.91
N HIS A 294 12.36 -19.98 12.05
CA HIS A 294 13.72 -19.46 12.20
C HIS A 294 14.44 -20.07 13.41
N HIS A 295 13.76 -20.16 14.55
CA HIS A 295 14.31 -20.76 15.77
C HIS A 295 14.61 -22.25 15.58
N TYR A 296 13.68 -23.01 14.97
CA TYR A 296 13.89 -24.43 14.69
C TYR A 296 15.03 -24.68 13.71
N GLN A 297 15.14 -23.89 12.64
CA GLN A 297 16.21 -24.02 11.63
C GLN A 297 17.57 -23.62 12.21
N SER A 298 17.61 -22.56 13.03
CA SER A 298 18.83 -22.11 13.70
C SER A 298 19.36 -23.14 14.72
N MET A 299 18.49 -23.92 15.36
CA MET A 299 18.88 -25.00 16.27
C MET A 299 19.45 -26.25 15.58
N GLY A 300 19.22 -26.41 14.27
CA GLY A 300 19.57 -27.64 13.51
C GLY A 300 20.59 -27.47 12.39
N ALA A 301 21.09 -26.25 12.13
CA ALA A 301 21.98 -25.96 11.02
C ALA A 301 23.47 -26.20 11.35
N ASP A 302 24.22 -26.75 10.41
CA ASP A 302 25.68 -26.81 10.45
C ASP A 302 26.25 -25.39 10.46
N THR A 303 26.98 -25.06 11.52
CA THR A 303 27.58 -23.74 11.71
C THR A 303 28.72 -23.51 10.71
N TRP A 304 28.48 -22.74 9.65
CA TRP A 304 29.57 -22.15 8.87
C TRP A 304 30.06 -20.89 9.60
N GLN A 305 31.32 -20.90 10.07
CA GLN A 305 31.93 -19.81 10.84
C GLN A 305 31.14 -19.35 12.10
N GLY A 306 30.28 -20.20 12.66
CA GLY A 306 29.48 -19.87 13.85
C GLY A 306 28.18 -19.11 13.57
N VAL A 307 27.77 -18.94 12.31
CA VAL A 307 26.49 -18.32 11.92
C VAL A 307 25.57 -19.38 11.33
N GLY A 308 24.47 -19.71 12.01
CA GLY A 308 23.43 -20.58 11.47
C GLY A 308 22.57 -19.81 10.47
N VAL A 309 22.72 -20.08 9.17
CA VAL A 309 21.95 -19.40 8.12
C VAL A 309 20.60 -20.09 7.96
N SER A 310 19.58 -19.57 8.65
CA SER A 310 18.18 -19.97 8.42
C SER A 310 17.67 -19.37 7.11
N LYS A 311 17.03 -20.16 6.23
CA LYS A 311 16.39 -19.64 5.00
C LYS A 311 15.21 -18.70 5.32
N VAL A 312 14.64 -18.86 6.51
CA VAL A 312 13.54 -18.03 7.04
C VAL A 312 14.08 -17.14 8.14
N GLN A 313 14.15 -15.83 7.93
CA GLN A 313 14.56 -14.87 8.96
C GLN A 313 13.73 -13.59 8.90
N PRO A 314 13.01 -13.23 9.99
CA PRO A 314 12.30 -11.96 10.05
C PRO A 314 13.26 -10.79 9.85
N ASN A 315 12.92 -9.89 8.93
CA ASN A 315 13.72 -8.72 8.61
C ASN A 315 12.87 -7.44 8.73
N LEU A 316 13.47 -6.28 8.40
CA LEU A 316 12.77 -4.99 8.47
C LEU A 316 11.50 -4.96 7.60
N VAL A 317 11.52 -5.61 6.43
CA VAL A 317 10.37 -5.68 5.52
C VAL A 317 9.21 -6.44 6.17
N THR A 318 9.49 -7.53 6.90
CA THR A 318 8.50 -8.29 7.67
C THR A 318 7.78 -7.40 8.67
N TYR A 319 8.53 -6.70 9.53
CA TYR A 319 7.95 -5.83 10.57
C TYR A 319 7.22 -4.62 9.98
N LYS A 320 7.75 -4.02 8.91
CA LYS A 320 7.10 -2.91 8.20
C LYS A 320 5.75 -3.29 7.61
N THR A 321 5.66 -4.49 7.05
CA THR A 321 4.40 -5.03 6.53
C THR A 321 3.40 -5.26 7.66
N LEU A 322 3.86 -5.77 8.80
CA LEU A 322 3.02 -5.95 9.98
C LEU A 322 2.53 -4.60 10.56
N LEU A 323 3.39 -3.58 10.63
CA LEU A 323 3.01 -2.22 11.03
C LEU A 323 1.92 -1.66 10.11
N ARG A 324 2.07 -1.83 8.78
CA ARG A 324 1.05 -1.42 7.81
C ARG A 324 -0.26 -2.19 8.02
N ALA A 325 -0.21 -3.49 8.29
CA ALA A 325 -1.39 -4.31 8.54
C ALA A 325 -2.21 -3.77 9.73
N TRP A 326 -1.54 -3.51 10.85
CA TRP A 326 -2.18 -2.95 12.04
C TRP A 326 -2.67 -1.51 11.85
N ALA A 327 -1.90 -0.67 11.15
CA ALA A 327 -2.30 0.69 10.79
C ALA A 327 -3.54 0.73 9.88
N ASN A 328 -3.67 -0.22 8.95
CA ASN A 328 -4.78 -0.32 8.00
C ASN A 328 -6.09 -0.80 8.64
N THR A 329 -6.09 -1.27 9.89
CA THR A 329 -7.32 -1.61 10.61
C THR A 329 -8.22 -0.39 10.81
N GLY A 330 -7.64 0.81 10.92
CA GLY A 330 -8.37 2.05 11.20
C GLY A 330 -9.04 2.07 12.57
N THR A 331 -8.60 1.21 13.50
CA THR A 331 -9.06 1.15 14.89
C THR A 331 -7.99 1.69 15.82
N ALA A 332 -8.40 2.17 16.99
CA ALA A 332 -7.47 2.70 17.98
C ALA A 332 -6.58 1.60 18.58
N ASP A 333 -7.17 0.42 18.87
CA ASP A 333 -6.43 -0.81 19.16
C ASP A 333 -5.32 -1.07 18.13
N GLY A 334 -5.62 -0.87 16.84
CA GLY A 334 -4.66 -1.12 15.79
C GLY A 334 -3.47 -0.16 15.82
N ALA A 335 -3.69 1.09 16.19
CA ALA A 335 -2.61 2.05 16.38
C ALA A 335 -1.74 1.67 17.59
N ASP A 336 -2.35 1.24 18.70
CA ASP A 336 -1.63 0.76 19.89
C ASP A 336 -0.79 -0.48 19.60
N GLN A 337 -1.34 -1.45 18.87
CA GLN A 337 -0.59 -2.65 18.46
C GLN A 337 0.56 -2.31 17.51
N ALA A 338 0.34 -1.39 16.56
CA ALA A 338 1.41 -0.92 15.68
C ALA A 338 2.54 -0.25 16.48
N GLU A 339 2.21 0.57 17.48
CA GLU A 339 3.21 1.17 18.36
C GLU A 339 3.96 0.12 19.19
N MET A 340 3.26 -0.89 19.73
CA MET A 340 3.88 -1.98 20.47
C MET A 340 4.90 -2.75 19.60
N ILE A 341 4.57 -3.01 18.33
CA ILE A 341 5.48 -3.64 17.37
C ILE A 341 6.70 -2.75 17.09
N LEU A 342 6.51 -1.43 16.92
CA LEU A 342 7.61 -0.50 16.74
C LEU A 342 8.55 -0.47 17.96
N ARG A 343 7.99 -0.48 19.18
CA ARG A 343 8.78 -0.57 20.42
C ARG A 343 9.53 -1.90 20.53
N HIS A 344 8.91 -3.00 20.10
CA HIS A 344 9.57 -4.30 20.03
C HIS A 344 10.73 -4.29 19.03
N LEU A 345 10.54 -3.73 17.83
CA LEU A 345 11.56 -3.56 16.81
C LEU A 345 12.78 -2.77 17.34
N LEU A 346 12.51 -1.72 18.12
CA LEU A 346 13.54 -0.91 18.79
C LEU A 346 14.26 -1.67 19.90
N SER A 347 13.56 -2.53 20.62
CA SER A 347 14.17 -3.41 21.62
C SER A 347 15.10 -4.44 20.96
N ILE A 348 14.70 -5.02 19.83
CA ILE A 348 15.54 -5.96 19.07
C ILE A 348 16.79 -5.26 18.52
N SER A 349 16.63 -4.04 17.99
CA SER A 349 17.74 -3.21 17.49
C SER A 349 18.79 -2.96 18.60
N LYS A 350 18.35 -2.62 19.82
CA LYS A 350 19.24 -2.38 20.97
C LYS A 350 19.92 -3.64 21.49
N ALA A 351 19.27 -4.80 21.37
CA ALA A 351 19.81 -6.07 21.85
C ALA A 351 20.99 -6.59 21.01
N GLY A 352 21.26 -5.99 19.83
CA GLY A 352 22.44 -6.31 19.04
C GLY A 352 22.50 -7.75 18.55
N ASN A 353 21.37 -8.30 18.07
CA ASN A 353 21.33 -9.68 17.56
C ASN A 353 22.33 -9.86 16.39
N VAL A 354 23.22 -10.84 16.55
CA VAL A 354 24.48 -11.10 15.81
C VAL A 354 24.30 -11.49 14.33
N GLY A 355 23.10 -11.34 13.73
CA GLY A 355 22.80 -11.86 12.39
C GLY A 355 22.22 -10.86 11.38
N VAL A 356 21.39 -9.91 11.82
CA VAL A 356 20.79 -8.88 10.94
C VAL A 356 20.57 -7.63 11.78
N GLU A 357 21.18 -6.51 11.36
CA GLU A 357 20.90 -5.18 11.92
C GLU A 357 19.47 -4.77 11.53
N ILE A 358 18.48 -5.20 12.30
CA ILE A 358 17.11 -4.73 12.14
C ILE A 358 17.00 -3.40 12.87
N HIS A 359 17.05 -2.29 12.13
CA HIS A 359 16.88 -0.94 12.68
C HIS A 359 15.64 -0.31 12.05
N PRO A 360 14.74 0.30 12.84
CA PRO A 360 13.56 0.95 12.27
C PRO A 360 13.97 2.12 11.40
N ASP A 361 13.31 2.23 10.25
CA ASP A 361 13.46 3.37 9.34
C ASP A 361 12.45 4.48 9.67
N GLU A 362 12.61 5.65 9.03
CA GLU A 362 11.67 6.77 9.14
C GLU A 362 10.23 6.36 8.79
N GLU A 363 10.09 5.44 7.82
CA GLU A 363 8.78 4.99 7.37
C GLU A 363 8.04 4.17 8.44
N CYS A 364 8.74 3.37 9.25
CA CYS A 364 8.14 2.66 10.38
C CYS A 364 7.47 3.63 11.37
N PHE A 365 8.11 4.76 11.67
CA PHE A 365 7.52 5.80 12.51
C PHE A 365 6.34 6.47 11.84
N HIS A 366 6.46 6.83 10.55
CA HIS A 366 5.36 7.44 9.80
C HIS A 366 4.11 6.57 9.76
N ILE A 367 4.26 5.25 9.60
CA ILE A 367 3.13 4.32 9.60
C ILE A 367 2.38 4.38 10.93
N VAL A 368 3.09 4.32 12.07
CA VAL A 368 2.49 4.37 13.41
C VAL A 368 1.89 5.73 13.71
N MET A 369 2.62 6.82 13.43
CA MET A 369 2.13 8.19 13.63
C MET A 369 0.86 8.44 12.80
N LYS A 370 0.82 7.97 11.55
CA LYS A 370 -0.35 8.08 10.69
C LYS A 370 -1.52 7.22 11.21
N ALA A 371 -1.26 6.04 11.76
CA ALA A 371 -2.30 5.21 12.36
C ALA A 371 -3.01 5.94 13.53
N HIS A 372 -2.22 6.57 14.41
CA HIS A 372 -2.75 7.42 15.49
C HIS A 372 -3.46 8.68 14.97
N ALA A 373 -2.93 9.35 13.94
CA ALA A 373 -3.58 10.51 13.34
C ALA A 373 -4.91 10.15 12.64
N ASP A 374 -4.96 9.01 11.94
CA ASP A 374 -6.17 8.51 11.28
C ASP A 374 -7.25 8.11 12.29
N SER A 375 -6.87 7.59 13.46
CA SER A 375 -7.81 7.24 14.53
C SER A 375 -8.49 8.48 15.11
N VAL A 376 -7.76 9.60 15.20
CA VAL A 376 -8.32 10.91 15.53
C VAL A 376 -9.27 11.41 14.44
N HIS A 377 -8.88 11.32 13.17
CA HIS A 377 -9.68 11.84 12.06
C HIS A 377 -11.01 11.08 11.85
N LYS A 378 -10.96 9.74 11.91
CA LYS A 378 -12.10 8.86 11.60
C LYS A 378 -13.01 8.60 12.80
N ARG A 379 -12.91 9.41 13.86
CA ARG A 379 -13.63 9.20 15.11
C ARG A 379 -15.14 9.05 14.87
N ARG A 380 -15.67 7.87 15.23
CA ARG A 380 -17.11 7.60 15.21
C ARG A 380 -17.77 8.37 16.35
N LYS A 381 -18.89 9.05 16.09
CA LYS A 381 -19.65 9.83 17.08
C LYS A 381 -20.04 8.89 18.25
N GLY A 382 -19.42 9.06 19.42
CA GLY A 382 -19.64 8.22 20.60
C GLY A 382 -18.42 7.40 21.10
N SER A 383 -17.25 7.48 20.46
CA SER A 383 -16.03 6.89 21.06
C SER A 383 -15.60 7.68 22.30
N SER A 384 -15.39 6.97 23.42
CA SER A 384 -14.92 7.51 24.71
C SER A 384 -13.44 7.89 24.69
N GLU A 385 -12.73 7.61 23.60
CA GLU A 385 -11.29 7.91 23.51
C GLU A 385 -11.04 9.41 23.30
N ASN A 386 -10.16 9.94 24.15
CA ASN A 386 -9.66 11.30 24.05
C ASN A 386 -8.78 11.44 22.82
N ALA A 387 -9.31 12.14 21.80
CA ALA A 387 -8.56 12.49 20.61
C ALA A 387 -7.27 13.27 20.92
N ALA A 388 -7.26 14.03 22.01
CA ALA A 388 -6.09 14.73 22.53
C ALA A 388 -4.98 13.76 22.98
N ASP A 389 -5.32 12.67 23.67
CA ASP A 389 -4.33 11.70 24.17
C ASP A 389 -3.61 11.02 23.00
N ARG A 390 -4.34 10.72 21.91
CA ARG A 390 -3.77 10.19 20.66
C ARG A 390 -2.86 11.21 19.97
N ALA A 391 -3.25 12.48 19.92
CA ALA A 391 -2.38 13.53 19.38
C ALA A 391 -1.09 13.68 20.20
N ARG A 392 -1.16 13.56 21.54
CA ARG A 392 0.02 13.52 22.42
C ARG A 392 0.91 12.30 22.15
N GLN A 393 0.34 11.12 21.88
CA GLN A 393 1.13 9.94 21.48
C GLN A 393 1.91 10.19 20.19
N VAL A 394 1.32 10.87 19.19
CA VAL A 394 2.02 11.24 17.96
C VAL A 394 3.18 12.20 18.24
N VAL A 395 3.00 13.17 19.15
CA VAL A 395 4.09 14.07 19.57
C VAL A 395 5.17 13.32 20.33
N ALA A 396 4.82 12.39 21.22
CA ALA A 396 5.81 11.57 21.92
C ALA A 396 6.67 10.73 20.95
N LEU A 397 6.09 10.25 19.85
CA LEU A 397 6.84 9.57 18.78
C LEU A 397 7.77 10.54 18.04
N LEU A 398 7.33 11.77 17.75
CA LEU A 398 8.18 12.82 17.16
C LEU A 398 9.35 13.18 18.09
N ASP A 399 9.10 13.39 19.38
CA ASP A 399 10.13 13.67 20.39
C ASP A 399 11.16 12.54 20.44
N TRP A 400 10.70 11.29 20.30
CA TRP A 400 11.58 10.16 20.26
C TRP A 400 12.45 10.13 18.99
N MET A 401 11.89 10.48 17.83
CA MET A 401 12.66 10.61 16.59
C MET A 401 13.71 11.72 16.68
N GLU A 402 13.39 12.87 17.29
CA GLU A 402 14.36 13.95 17.53
C GLU A 402 15.47 13.54 18.50
N LEU A 403 15.13 12.80 19.56
CA LEU A 403 16.11 12.25 20.49
C LEU A 403 17.03 11.24 19.79
N MET A 404 16.50 10.42 18.89
CA MET A 404 17.27 9.45 18.12
C MET A 404 18.18 10.16 17.11
N ALA A 405 17.71 11.22 16.46
CA ALA A 405 18.51 12.05 15.56
C ALA A 405 19.70 12.72 16.27
N SER A 406 19.49 13.13 17.53
CA SER A 406 20.54 13.71 18.37
C SER A 406 21.65 12.69 18.71
N ARG A 407 21.31 11.39 18.71
CA ARG A 407 22.27 10.30 18.89
C ARG A 407 22.83 9.93 17.51
N ARG A 408 24.02 10.45 17.16
CA ARG A 408 24.76 10.22 15.89
C ARG A 408 24.92 8.74 15.44
N ALA A 409 24.49 7.77 16.25
CA ALA A 409 24.50 6.35 15.95
C ALA A 409 23.42 5.90 14.94
N LEU A 410 22.34 6.68 14.74
CA LEU A 410 21.26 6.32 13.81
C LEU A 410 21.09 7.41 12.74
N LYS A 411 21.07 6.99 11.47
CA LYS A 411 20.84 7.86 10.30
C LYS A 411 19.36 8.26 10.14
N MET A 412 18.60 8.34 11.24
CA MET A 412 17.17 8.61 11.22
C MET A 412 16.93 10.03 11.71
N ARG A 413 16.32 10.87 10.88
CA ARG A 413 15.99 12.25 11.24
C ARG A 413 14.51 12.53 10.99
N PRO A 414 13.84 13.35 11.82
CA PRO A 414 12.52 13.86 11.49
C PRO A 414 12.58 14.62 10.17
N ASN A 415 11.78 14.17 9.22
CA ASN A 415 11.58 14.86 7.95
C ASN A 415 10.29 15.68 8.00
N ARG A 416 10.04 16.46 6.94
CA ARG A 416 8.85 17.29 6.80
C ARG A 416 7.54 16.53 7.01
N GLU A 417 7.43 15.31 6.50
CA GLU A 417 6.22 14.49 6.66
C GLU A 417 5.95 14.16 8.13
N THR A 418 7.01 13.96 8.93
CA THR A 418 6.93 13.67 10.38
C THR A 418 6.21 14.81 11.12
N TYR A 419 6.67 16.06 10.92
CA TYR A 419 6.05 17.24 11.52
C TYR A 419 4.61 17.45 11.01
N ARG A 420 4.38 17.24 9.71
CA ARG A 420 3.05 17.38 9.10
C ARG A 420 2.02 16.42 9.69
N ILE A 421 2.39 15.16 9.90
CA ILE A 421 1.51 14.17 10.54
C ILE A 421 1.17 14.64 11.96
N ALA A 422 2.16 15.05 12.76
CA ALA A 422 1.95 15.52 14.12
C ALA A 422 1.04 16.77 14.19
N MET A 423 1.26 17.77 13.33
CA MET A 423 0.39 18.94 13.23
C MET A 423 -1.04 18.56 12.83
N SER A 424 -1.20 17.66 11.86
CA SER A 424 -2.52 17.22 11.40
C SER A 424 -3.29 16.44 12.47
N ALA A 425 -2.61 15.66 13.30
CA ALA A 425 -3.21 14.93 14.42
C ALA A 425 -3.84 15.91 15.43
N TRP A 426 -3.12 16.97 15.82
CA TRP A 426 -3.67 18.03 16.69
C TRP A 426 -4.79 18.79 16.02
N ALA A 427 -4.64 19.17 14.75
CA ALA A 427 -5.68 19.89 14.00
C ALA A 427 -7.02 19.14 13.95
N TRP A 428 -6.99 17.79 13.96
CA TRP A 428 -8.20 16.97 13.99
C TRP A 428 -8.68 16.60 15.40
N SER A 429 -7.85 16.77 16.43
CA SER A 429 -8.20 16.44 17.82
C SER A 429 -9.35 17.29 18.38
N ARG A 430 -9.49 18.53 17.88
CA ARG A 430 -10.45 19.55 18.36
C ARG A 430 -10.34 19.84 19.87
N ASP A 431 -9.17 19.59 20.46
CA ASP A 431 -8.90 19.92 21.85
C ASP A 431 -8.74 21.44 22.04
N ILE A 432 -8.90 21.92 23.28
CA ILE A 432 -8.78 23.34 23.65
C ILE A 432 -7.35 23.84 23.41
N ASP A 433 -6.36 22.99 23.71
CA ASP A 433 -4.94 23.32 23.54
C ASP A 433 -4.38 22.95 22.16
N ALA A 434 -5.19 22.35 21.28
CA ALA A 434 -4.75 21.93 19.94
C ALA A 434 -4.10 23.06 19.11
N PRO A 435 -4.60 24.31 19.11
CA PRO A 435 -3.94 25.41 18.40
C PRO A 435 -2.52 25.72 18.90
N LYS A 436 -2.32 25.69 20.23
CA LYS A 436 -1.00 25.96 20.85
C LYS A 436 0.00 24.86 20.53
N GLU A 437 -0.44 23.61 20.64
CA GLU A 437 0.42 22.45 20.36
C GLU A 437 0.77 22.38 18.86
N ALA A 438 -0.19 22.67 17.97
CA ALA A 438 0.06 22.73 16.53
C ALA A 438 1.05 23.85 16.16
N GLU A 439 0.93 25.03 16.79
CA GLU A 439 1.89 26.13 16.64
C GLU A 439 3.30 25.73 17.12
N ALA A 440 3.40 25.12 18.31
CA ALA A 440 4.68 24.67 18.86
C ALA A 440 5.40 23.68 17.92
N ILE A 441 4.67 22.76 17.30
CA ILE A 441 5.23 21.81 16.32
C ILE A 441 5.68 22.52 15.04
N LEU A 442 4.92 23.51 14.55
CA LEU A 442 5.32 24.30 13.38
C LEU A 442 6.61 25.08 13.64
N PHE A 443 6.74 25.72 14.81
CA PHE A 443 7.98 26.42 15.17
C PHE A 443 9.15 25.46 15.35
N ARG A 444 8.93 24.26 15.92
CA ARG A 444 9.96 23.20 15.94
C ARG A 444 10.44 22.85 14.53
N MET A 445 9.52 22.73 13.57
CA MET A 445 9.85 22.49 12.16
C MET A 445 10.66 23.66 11.55
N ILE A 446 10.29 24.92 11.83
CA ILE A 446 11.04 26.11 11.41
C ILE A 446 12.46 26.06 11.98
N SER A 447 12.62 25.81 13.29
CA SER A 447 13.94 25.72 13.93
C SER A 447 14.77 24.57 13.37
N ALA A 448 14.18 23.39 13.12
CA ALA A 448 14.86 22.26 12.51
C ALA A 448 15.35 22.57 11.09
N SER A 449 14.58 23.33 10.30
CA SER A 449 14.99 23.74 8.95
C SER A 449 16.18 24.69 8.95
N GLN A 450 16.24 25.60 9.93
CA GLN A 450 17.38 26.52 10.10
C GLN A 450 18.66 25.77 10.51
N LEU A 451 18.55 24.77 11.39
CA LEU A 451 19.70 23.97 11.82
C LEU A 451 20.28 23.13 10.68
N ASN A 452 19.43 22.49 9.87
CA ASN A 452 19.88 21.72 8.70
C ASN A 452 20.58 22.61 7.66
N SER A 453 20.10 23.84 7.45
CA SER A 453 20.76 24.81 6.55
C SER A 453 22.21 25.12 6.99
N VAL A 454 22.44 25.21 8.30
CA VAL A 454 23.79 25.42 8.86
C VAL A 454 24.66 24.16 8.73
N GLU A 455 24.11 22.97 9.02
CA GLU A 455 24.86 21.71 8.86
C GLU A 455 25.25 21.46 7.39
N ASP A 456 24.32 21.66 6.45
CA ASP A 456 24.58 21.55 5.01
C ASP A 456 25.65 22.56 4.55
N ALA A 457 25.64 23.78 5.11
CA ALA A 457 26.66 24.79 4.84
C ALA A 457 28.03 24.42 5.42
N VAL A 458 28.08 23.81 6.61
CA VAL A 458 29.32 23.37 7.26
C VAL A 458 29.94 22.17 6.53
N ASP A 459 29.15 21.19 6.10
CA ASP A 459 29.63 20.05 5.31
C ASP A 459 30.18 20.49 3.94
N LEU A 460 29.59 21.54 3.35
CA LEU A 460 30.09 22.17 2.12
C LEU A 460 31.45 22.87 2.33
N ILE A 461 31.66 23.49 3.50
CA ILE A 461 32.91 24.20 3.86
C ILE A 461 34.02 23.22 4.24
N LEU A 462 33.69 22.10 4.91
CA LEU A 462 34.67 21.11 5.38
C LEU A 462 35.12 20.09 4.32
N GLY A 463 34.74 20.27 3.05
CA GLY A 463 35.33 19.52 1.93
C GLY A 463 34.95 18.03 1.88
N GLY A 464 33.77 17.66 2.40
CA GLY A 464 33.23 16.31 2.29
C GLY A 464 33.12 15.84 0.84
N SER A 465 33.76 14.71 0.54
CA SER A 465 33.96 14.11 -0.77
C SER A 465 32.75 14.20 -1.73
N LYS A 466 32.99 14.75 -2.91
CA LYS A 466 32.12 14.64 -4.09
C LYS A 466 32.08 13.19 -4.58
N THR A 467 31.32 12.32 -3.93
CA THR A 467 30.96 11.02 -4.48
C THR A 467 29.44 10.90 -4.59
N SER A 468 28.99 10.82 -5.85
CA SER A 468 27.62 10.52 -6.31
C SER A 468 26.53 11.58 -6.15
N LYS A 469 26.46 12.48 -7.15
CA LYS A 469 25.22 13.12 -7.63
C LYS A 469 24.27 12.12 -8.32
N LYS A 470 23.93 11.02 -7.66
CA LYS A 470 22.81 10.15 -8.07
C LYS A 470 21.96 9.84 -6.85
N ASN A 471 20.76 10.43 -6.85
CA ASN A 471 19.67 10.22 -5.90
C ASN A 471 19.92 10.68 -4.45
N VAL A 472 20.21 11.97 -4.26
CA VAL A 472 19.70 12.64 -3.05
C VAL A 472 18.18 12.67 -3.23
N THR A 473 17.52 11.64 -2.70
CA THR A 473 16.06 11.61 -2.57
C THR A 473 15.62 12.90 -1.90
N SER A 474 14.65 13.56 -2.51
CA SER A 474 14.00 14.83 -2.17
C SER A 474 13.33 14.91 -0.78
N GLY A 475 13.80 14.14 0.22
CA GLY A 475 13.18 13.94 1.53
C GLY A 475 13.87 14.64 2.71
N THR A 476 15.07 15.18 2.56
CA THR A 476 15.85 15.75 3.70
C THR A 476 15.55 17.22 4.00
N SER A 477 14.71 17.86 3.19
CA SER A 477 14.42 19.28 3.31
C SER A 477 13.22 19.51 4.25
N VAL A 478 13.49 20.08 5.43
CA VAL A 478 12.50 20.32 6.50
C VAL A 478 11.83 21.70 6.37
N TYR A 479 11.95 22.39 5.23
CA TYR A 479 11.34 23.72 5.07
C TYR A 479 9.80 23.63 5.11
N PRO A 480 9.13 24.47 5.91
CA PRO A 480 7.67 24.53 5.94
C PRO A 480 7.14 25.14 4.63
N GLU A 481 6.10 24.55 4.06
CA GLU A 481 5.37 25.15 2.94
C GLU A 481 4.13 25.88 3.44
N THR A 482 3.52 26.71 2.58
CA THR A 482 2.24 27.39 2.84
C THR A 482 1.17 26.48 3.43
N ARG A 483 1.11 25.21 3.00
CA ARG A 483 0.16 24.22 3.52
C ARG A 483 0.33 23.93 5.01
N ASP A 484 1.55 23.97 5.51
CA ASP A 484 1.89 23.67 6.91
C ASP A 484 1.36 24.80 7.81
N PHE A 485 1.61 26.07 7.44
CA PHE A 485 1.01 27.25 8.07
C PHE A 485 -0.52 27.24 8.01
N ASN A 486 -1.09 26.91 6.84
CA ASN A 486 -2.54 26.82 6.65
C ASN A 486 -3.19 25.77 7.56
N THR A 487 -2.46 24.69 7.91
CA THR A 487 -2.98 23.66 8.81
C THR A 487 -3.20 24.22 10.22
N VAL A 488 -2.24 25.01 10.73
CA VAL A 488 -2.34 25.65 12.05
C VAL A 488 -3.40 26.76 12.06
N ILE A 489 -3.44 27.61 11.02
CA ILE A 489 -4.46 28.67 10.89
C ILE A 489 -5.87 28.06 10.86
N ASN A 490 -6.08 26.99 10.09
CA ASN A 490 -7.37 26.30 10.05
C ASN A 490 -7.69 25.64 11.40
N CYS A 491 -6.71 25.07 12.11
CA CYS A 491 -6.90 24.56 13.46
C CYS A 491 -7.46 25.65 14.39
N CYS A 492 -6.88 26.86 14.37
CA CYS A 492 -7.37 28.01 15.12
C CYS A 492 -8.80 28.40 14.73
N ALA A 493 -9.09 28.47 13.43
CA ALA A 493 -10.41 28.87 12.92
C ALA A 493 -11.54 27.92 13.36
N PHE A 494 -11.25 26.62 13.52
CA PHE A 494 -12.21 25.60 13.95
C PHE A 494 -12.27 25.37 15.47
N ALA A 495 -11.47 26.08 16.26
CA ALA A 495 -11.39 25.96 17.72
C ALA A 495 -12.59 26.64 18.44
N ARG A 496 -13.82 26.24 18.08
CA ARG A 496 -15.06 26.88 18.57
C ARG A 496 -15.38 26.59 20.05
N GLY A 497 -14.89 25.45 20.57
CA GLY A 497 -15.13 25.02 21.96
C GLY A 497 -14.08 25.53 22.97
N VAL A 498 -13.16 26.40 22.56
CA VAL A 498 -12.13 26.96 23.44
C VAL A 498 -12.80 27.85 24.50
N GLY A 499 -12.69 27.46 25.77
CA GLY A 499 -13.20 28.22 26.92
C GLY A 499 -14.62 27.86 27.38
N GLU A 500 -15.27 26.86 26.78
CA GLU A 500 -16.52 26.30 27.31
C GLU A 500 -16.23 25.45 28.55
N THR A 501 -16.09 26.09 29.71
CA THR A 501 -16.08 25.39 30.99
C THR A 501 -17.53 25.10 31.37
N GLY A 502 -17.90 23.82 31.50
CA GLY A 502 -19.25 23.39 31.89
C GLY A 502 -19.63 23.69 33.35
N THR A 503 -19.03 24.72 33.93
CA THR A 503 -19.23 25.18 35.30
C THR A 503 -20.10 26.42 35.30
N GLU A 504 -21.19 26.36 36.08
CA GLU A 504 -22.08 27.45 36.46
C GLU A 504 -21.32 28.52 37.28
N LEU A 505 -20.28 29.12 36.70
CA LEU A 505 -19.63 30.32 37.22
C LEU A 505 -20.42 31.53 36.74
N ASP A 506 -20.53 32.56 37.58
CA ASP A 506 -21.23 33.82 37.28
C ASP A 506 -21.01 34.26 35.83
N ASP A 507 -22.11 34.45 35.10
CA ASP A 507 -22.15 34.56 33.63
C ASP A 507 -21.11 35.56 33.06
N ALA A 508 -20.82 36.63 33.79
CA ALA A 508 -19.89 37.69 33.36
C ALA A 508 -18.40 37.29 33.42
N GLU A 509 -17.96 36.58 34.47
CA GLU A 509 -16.56 36.16 34.63
C GLU A 509 -16.24 35.01 33.68
N ALA A 510 -17.19 34.08 33.49
CA ALA A 510 -17.10 33.01 32.51
C ALA A 510 -17.01 33.54 31.07
N LEU A 511 -17.83 34.54 30.71
CA LEU A 511 -17.78 35.20 29.39
C LEU A 511 -16.44 35.93 29.16
N LEU A 512 -15.90 36.59 30.18
CA LEU A 512 -14.60 37.26 30.09
C LEU A 512 -13.47 36.25 29.86
N HIS A 513 -13.46 35.15 30.61
CA HIS A 513 -12.48 34.07 30.42
C HIS A 513 -12.58 33.42 29.03
N LEU A 514 -13.79 33.18 28.54
CA LEU A 514 -14.05 32.69 27.19
C LEU A 514 -13.48 33.64 26.13
N GLN A 515 -13.74 34.94 26.28
CA GLN A 515 -13.26 35.97 25.36
C GLN A 515 -11.73 36.08 25.38
N GLN A 516 -11.11 36.01 26.57
CA GLN A 516 -9.65 35.98 26.70
C GLN A 516 -9.04 34.74 26.05
N ALA A 517 -9.66 33.57 26.20
CA ALA A 517 -9.19 32.32 25.61
C ALA A 517 -9.26 32.37 24.07
N LYS A 518 -10.37 32.86 23.51
CA LYS A 518 -10.51 33.07 22.06
C LYS A 518 -9.52 34.09 21.51
N LYS A 519 -9.29 35.19 22.23
CA LYS A 519 -8.29 36.21 21.88
C LYS A 519 -6.88 35.63 21.83
N LYS A 520 -6.52 34.75 22.79
CA LYS A 520 -5.22 34.03 22.78
C LYS A 520 -5.09 33.14 21.53
N VAL A 521 -6.12 32.38 21.16
CA VAL A 521 -6.08 31.53 19.96
C VAL A 521 -6.00 32.36 18.67
N PHE A 522 -6.65 33.53 18.64
CA PHE A 522 -6.53 34.44 17.51
C PHE A 522 -5.11 35.02 17.39
N ALA A 523 -4.47 35.38 18.51
CA ALA A 523 -3.09 35.85 18.51
C ALA A 523 -2.10 34.79 17.98
N ILE A 524 -2.37 33.50 18.23
CA ILE A 524 -1.61 32.38 17.64
C ILE A 524 -1.76 32.38 16.11
N ALA A 525 -3.00 32.50 15.61
CA ALA A 525 -3.24 32.55 14.16
C ALA A 525 -2.54 33.74 13.48
N GLU A 526 -2.53 34.90 14.15
CA GLU A 526 -1.83 36.12 13.68
C GLU A 526 -0.30 35.92 13.68
N SER A 527 0.27 35.39 14.77
CA SER A 527 1.70 35.04 14.88
C SER A 527 2.17 34.11 13.75
N VAL A 528 1.39 33.06 13.46
CA VAL A 528 1.68 32.10 12.38
C VAL A 528 1.54 32.76 11.01
N PHE A 529 0.56 33.63 10.81
CA PHE A 529 0.37 34.36 9.56
C PHE A 529 1.50 35.37 9.31
N ASP A 530 1.93 36.11 10.32
CA ASP A 530 3.07 37.04 10.22
C ASP A 530 4.36 36.29 9.93
N SER A 531 4.56 35.13 10.54
CA SER A 531 5.68 34.23 10.26
C SER A 531 5.67 33.75 8.80
N LEU A 532 4.50 33.47 8.23
CA LEU A 532 4.35 33.10 6.82
C LEU A 532 4.68 34.28 5.89
N LEU A 533 4.25 35.50 6.23
CA LEU A 533 4.57 36.70 5.45
C LEU A 533 6.06 37.04 5.46
N GLN A 534 6.76 36.73 6.55
CA GLN A 534 8.21 36.92 6.69
C GLN A 534 9.04 35.78 6.09
N SER A 535 8.41 34.67 5.68
CA SER A 535 9.14 33.51 5.18
C SER A 535 9.56 33.68 3.72
N ASP A 536 10.82 33.35 3.42
CA ASP A 536 11.36 33.40 2.05
C ASP A 536 10.90 32.20 1.18
N HIS A 537 10.48 31.11 1.83
CA HIS A 537 10.19 29.82 1.19
C HIS A 537 8.70 29.56 0.94
N ALA A 538 7.80 30.27 1.62
CA ALA A 538 6.36 30.09 1.51
C ALA A 538 5.66 31.44 1.28
N LYS A 539 4.61 31.43 0.46
CA LYS A 539 3.79 32.63 0.19
C LYS A 539 2.35 32.37 0.60
N PRO A 540 1.63 33.37 1.12
CA PRO A 540 0.22 33.21 1.47
C PRO A 540 -0.59 32.87 0.22
N ASP A 541 -1.50 31.91 0.36
CA ASP A 541 -2.40 31.50 -0.71
C ASP A 541 -3.86 31.77 -0.35
N VAL A 542 -4.75 31.41 -1.27
CA VAL A 542 -6.21 31.56 -1.11
C VAL A 542 -6.70 30.90 0.19
N ASP A 543 -6.15 29.73 0.54
CA ASP A 543 -6.56 28.96 1.71
C ASP A 543 -6.05 29.61 3.01
N THR A 544 -4.91 30.30 2.98
CA THR A 544 -4.41 31.14 4.08
C THR A 544 -5.39 32.24 4.44
N PHE A 545 -5.76 33.08 3.46
CA PHE A 545 -6.67 34.21 3.69
C PHE A 545 -8.08 33.74 4.06
N LEU A 546 -8.54 32.64 3.46
CA LEU A 546 -9.81 32.02 3.82
C LEU A 546 -9.82 31.56 5.29
N GLY A 547 -8.73 30.94 5.75
CA GLY A 547 -8.55 30.50 7.14
C GLY A 547 -8.53 31.68 8.12
N MET A 548 -7.80 32.75 7.80
CA MET A 548 -7.71 33.94 8.65
C MET A 548 -9.05 34.68 8.77
N ILE A 549 -9.78 34.87 7.68
CA ILE A 549 -11.13 35.49 7.73
C ILE A 549 -12.09 34.65 8.57
N ARG A 550 -12.02 33.32 8.48
CA ARG A 550 -12.79 32.41 9.35
C ARG A 550 -12.39 32.53 10.81
N ALA A 551 -11.10 32.66 11.11
CA ALA A 551 -10.60 32.86 12.46
C ALA A 551 -11.11 34.18 13.05
N CYS A 552 -11.11 35.28 12.27
CA CYS A 552 -11.74 36.54 12.69
C CYS A 552 -13.23 36.35 13.01
N GLN A 553 -13.96 35.61 12.17
CA GLN A 553 -15.39 35.37 12.38
C GLN A 553 -15.68 34.50 13.62
N SER A 554 -14.83 33.52 13.94
CA SER A 554 -15.09 32.57 15.02
C SER A 554 -14.52 32.98 16.38
N LEU A 555 -13.42 33.74 16.41
CA LEU A 555 -12.65 34.04 17.62
C LEU A 555 -12.81 35.49 18.11
N LEU A 556 -13.09 36.46 17.23
CA LEU A 556 -13.25 37.86 17.63
C LEU A 556 -14.71 38.21 17.90
N PRO A 557 -15.00 39.11 18.87
CA PRO A 557 -16.35 39.64 19.08
C PRO A 557 -16.82 40.45 17.86
N ASN A 558 -18.14 40.50 17.65
CA ASN A 558 -18.77 41.23 16.55
C ASN A 558 -18.73 42.76 16.81
N ASN A 559 -17.56 43.36 16.63
CA ASN A 559 -17.30 44.79 16.82
C ASN A 559 -16.65 45.39 15.56
N GLU A 560 -16.64 46.72 15.47
CA GLU A 560 -15.99 47.45 14.37
C GLU A 560 -14.52 47.06 14.16
N ASP A 561 -13.78 46.76 15.24
CA ASP A 561 -12.39 46.31 15.18
C ASP A 561 -12.20 45.01 14.38
N ARG A 562 -13.15 44.07 14.53
CA ARG A 562 -13.15 42.80 13.78
C ARG A 562 -13.37 43.09 12.30
N ASP A 563 -14.31 43.97 11.99
CA ASP A 563 -14.69 44.29 10.61
C ASP A 563 -13.55 45.03 9.90
N ALA A 564 -12.87 45.95 10.60
CA ALA A 564 -11.64 46.59 10.12
C ALA A 564 -10.53 45.56 9.80
N LYS A 565 -10.31 44.57 10.68
CA LYS A 565 -9.30 43.52 10.47
C LYS A 565 -9.65 42.60 9.30
N VAL A 566 -10.93 42.24 9.16
CA VAL A 566 -11.41 41.43 8.01
C VAL A 566 -11.20 42.18 6.70
N MET A 567 -11.46 43.49 6.68
CA MET A 567 -11.19 44.33 5.52
C MET A 567 -9.70 44.43 5.21
N GLU A 568 -8.85 44.63 6.21
CA GLU A 568 -7.38 44.64 6.04
C GLU A 568 -6.87 43.33 5.42
N LEU A 569 -7.29 42.18 5.95
CA LEU A 569 -6.94 40.86 5.41
C LEU A 569 -7.45 40.67 3.96
N PHE A 570 -8.65 41.19 3.65
CA PHE A 570 -9.18 41.14 2.30
C PHE A 570 -8.37 42.00 1.32
N ARG A 571 -7.93 43.19 1.76
CA ARG A 571 -7.03 44.06 0.99
C ARG A 571 -5.69 43.38 0.69
N LEU A 572 -5.10 42.78 1.71
CA LEU A 572 -3.87 42.03 1.58
C LEU A 572 -4.03 40.81 0.65
N ALA A 573 -5.20 40.15 0.66
CA ALA A 573 -5.48 38.98 -0.17
C ALA A 573 -5.49 39.27 -1.68
N TYR A 574 -6.11 40.38 -2.12
CA TYR A 574 -6.12 40.72 -3.54
C TYR A 574 -4.81 41.39 -4.01
N GLN A 575 -4.05 42.00 -3.11
CA GLN A 575 -2.70 42.52 -3.40
C GLN A 575 -1.64 41.41 -3.49
N SER A 576 -1.87 40.28 -2.82
CA SER A 576 -0.95 39.13 -2.84
C SER A 576 -1.03 38.37 -4.16
N SER A 577 0.12 38.15 -4.82
CA SER A 577 0.19 37.37 -6.05
C SER A 577 -0.18 35.89 -5.79
N PRO A 578 -1.02 35.26 -6.62
CA PRO A 578 -1.40 33.86 -6.42
C PRO A 578 -0.19 32.96 -6.68
N THR A 579 0.08 32.03 -5.76
CA THR A 579 1.10 31.00 -5.94
C THR A 579 0.70 30.09 -7.11
N GLU A 580 1.50 30.05 -8.18
CA GLU A 580 1.28 29.14 -9.30
C GLU A 580 1.33 27.70 -8.78
N ARG A 581 0.19 27.00 -8.75
CA ARG A 581 0.18 25.56 -8.49
C ARG A 581 0.92 24.88 -9.65
N PRO A 582 1.91 24.01 -9.40
CA PRO A 582 2.52 23.24 -10.48
C PRO A 582 1.42 22.47 -11.21
N LEU A 583 1.43 22.56 -12.54
CA LEU A 583 0.49 21.91 -13.45
C LEU A 583 0.47 20.40 -13.17
N SER A 584 -0.39 19.95 -12.26
CA SER A 584 -0.67 18.54 -12.06
C SER A 584 -1.39 18.05 -13.31
N HIS A 585 -0.82 17.06 -14.01
CA HIS A 585 -1.37 16.36 -15.19
C HIS A 585 -2.72 15.63 -14.95
N LYS A 586 -3.46 15.95 -13.89
CA LYS A 586 -4.83 15.47 -13.71
C LYS A 586 -5.79 16.44 -14.41
N PRO A 587 -6.74 15.94 -15.23
CA PRO A 587 -7.74 16.80 -15.86
C PRO A 587 -8.50 17.55 -14.77
N VAL A 588 -8.41 18.88 -14.81
CA VAL A 588 -9.15 19.79 -13.93
C VAL A 588 -10.63 19.57 -14.22
N THR A 589 -11.39 19.11 -13.23
CA THR A 589 -12.85 19.00 -13.37
C THR A 589 -13.46 20.38 -13.56
N THR A 590 -14.54 20.50 -14.34
CA THR A 590 -15.24 21.77 -14.64
C THR A 590 -15.71 22.55 -13.39
N SER A 591 -15.85 21.87 -12.25
CA SER A 591 -16.11 22.46 -10.94
C SER A 591 -14.92 23.22 -10.34
N SER A 592 -13.69 22.80 -10.67
CA SER A 592 -12.45 23.38 -10.12
C SER A 592 -12.02 24.65 -10.87
N GLU A 593 -12.42 24.85 -12.12
CA GLU A 593 -12.17 26.10 -12.86
C GLU A 593 -12.98 27.26 -12.29
N ARG A 594 -14.24 27.03 -11.87
CA ARG A 594 -15.09 28.08 -11.25
C ARG A 594 -14.61 28.54 -9.86
N LEU A 595 -13.72 27.76 -9.24
CA LEU A 595 -13.21 28.01 -7.88
C LEU A 595 -11.80 28.63 -7.88
N GLN A 596 -11.18 28.78 -9.06
CA GLN A 596 -9.90 29.49 -9.18
C GLN A 596 -10.11 31.01 -9.05
N ALA A 597 -9.12 31.69 -8.49
CA ALA A 597 -9.12 33.14 -8.44
C ALA A 597 -9.17 33.70 -9.89
N PRO A 598 -10.03 34.70 -10.17
CA PRO A 598 -10.08 35.31 -11.49
C PRO A 598 -8.73 35.96 -11.82
N LYS A 599 -8.36 35.98 -13.11
CA LYS A 599 -7.12 36.61 -13.58
C LYS A 599 -7.04 38.05 -13.07
N GLY A 600 -5.89 38.43 -12.50
CA GLY A 600 -5.64 39.75 -11.90
C GLY A 600 -6.26 39.97 -10.51
N GLY A 601 -6.93 38.97 -9.92
CA GLY A 601 -7.63 39.06 -8.62
C GLY A 601 -6.82 38.58 -7.41
N GLY A 602 -5.51 38.41 -7.52
CA GLY A 602 -4.67 37.96 -6.41
C GLY A 602 -5.07 36.59 -5.87
N CYS A 603 -5.10 36.46 -4.54
CA CYS A 603 -5.52 35.26 -3.81
C CYS A 603 -7.02 35.25 -3.46
N VAL A 604 -7.87 36.02 -4.14
CA VAL A 604 -9.31 36.08 -3.85
C VAL A 604 -10.10 35.20 -4.82
N ASN A 605 -10.75 34.16 -4.31
CA ASN A 605 -11.69 33.34 -5.07
C ASN A 605 -13.13 33.45 -4.55
N ALA A 606 -14.07 32.73 -5.18
CA ALA A 606 -15.48 32.71 -4.78
C ALA A 606 -15.69 32.30 -3.30
N ASN A 607 -14.81 31.47 -2.73
CA ASN A 607 -14.90 31.06 -1.33
C ASN A 607 -14.51 32.20 -0.38
N VAL A 608 -13.46 32.95 -0.70
CA VAL A 608 -13.03 34.13 0.08
C VAL A 608 -14.14 35.18 0.08
N LEU A 609 -14.73 35.48 -1.09
CA LEU A 609 -15.87 36.42 -1.18
C LEU A 609 -17.10 35.94 -0.39
N ARG A 610 -17.39 34.63 -0.42
CA ARG A 610 -18.48 34.04 0.37
C ARG A 610 -18.21 34.16 1.87
N GLN A 611 -16.98 33.95 2.34
CA GLN A 611 -16.65 34.13 3.75
C GLN A 611 -16.67 35.61 4.15
N LEU A 612 -16.18 36.52 3.29
CA LEU A 612 -16.26 37.96 3.51
C LEU A 612 -17.71 38.42 3.72
N ARG A 613 -18.64 37.92 2.90
CA ARG A 613 -20.07 38.20 3.04
C ARG A 613 -20.65 37.75 4.39
N LEU A 614 -20.14 36.65 4.94
CA LEU A 614 -20.58 36.13 6.24
C LEU A 614 -19.92 36.87 7.41
N ALA A 615 -18.76 37.47 7.19
CA ALA A 615 -18.01 38.19 8.22
C ALA A 615 -18.54 39.63 8.42
N LEU A 616 -18.85 40.35 7.34
CA LEU A 616 -19.31 41.75 7.42
C LEU A 616 -20.77 41.88 7.89
N PRO A 617 -21.10 42.86 8.75
CA PRO A 617 -22.44 43.03 9.31
C PRO A 617 -23.45 43.59 8.30
N SER A 618 -23.03 44.49 7.41
CA SER A 618 -23.92 45.12 6.43
C SER A 618 -23.71 44.62 4.99
N THR A 619 -24.78 44.72 4.19
CA THR A 619 -24.70 44.41 2.75
C THR A 619 -24.00 45.51 1.97
N GLU A 620 -24.08 46.75 2.43
CA GLU A 620 -23.48 47.90 1.78
C GLU A 620 -21.95 47.89 1.88
N GLU A 621 -21.39 47.54 3.04
CA GLU A 621 -19.93 47.40 3.23
C GLU A 621 -19.37 46.27 2.38
N TYR A 622 -20.09 45.14 2.27
CA TYR A 622 -19.70 44.05 1.38
C TYR A 622 -19.70 44.46 -0.09
N ILE A 623 -20.71 45.21 -0.53
CA ILE A 623 -20.77 45.73 -1.91
C ILE A 623 -19.59 46.67 -2.17
N ARG A 624 -19.32 47.61 -1.25
CA ARG A 624 -18.19 48.54 -1.36
C ARG A 624 -16.85 47.81 -1.44
N ALA A 625 -16.62 46.83 -0.56
CA ALA A 625 -15.40 46.00 -0.57
C ALA A 625 -15.24 45.22 -1.89
N ARG A 626 -16.35 44.70 -2.42
CA ARG A 626 -16.36 43.97 -3.69
C ARG A 626 -16.10 44.91 -4.89
N GLU A 627 -16.63 46.13 -4.86
CA GLU A 627 -16.37 47.14 -5.89
C GLU A 627 -14.90 47.55 -5.90
N GLU A 628 -14.29 47.77 -4.73
CA GLU A 628 -12.85 48.05 -4.56
C GLU A 628 -11.99 46.92 -5.16
N PHE A 629 -12.35 45.66 -4.89
CA PHE A 629 -11.69 44.49 -5.47
C PHE A 629 -11.85 44.41 -7.01
N GLU A 630 -13.06 44.62 -7.53
CA GLU A 630 -13.32 44.56 -8.98
C GLU A 630 -12.62 45.69 -9.74
N GLU A 631 -12.45 46.86 -9.11
CA GLU A 631 -11.67 47.96 -9.66
C GLU A 631 -10.18 47.62 -9.74
N PHE A 632 -9.60 47.12 -8.64
CA PHE A 632 -8.21 46.65 -8.61
C PHE A 632 -7.96 45.55 -9.65
N ARG A 633 -8.86 44.56 -9.73
CA ARG A 633 -8.79 43.49 -10.72
C ARG A 633 -8.80 44.05 -12.14
N ARG A 634 -9.70 45.00 -12.44
CA ARG A 634 -9.80 45.65 -13.76
C ARG A 634 -8.52 46.38 -14.13
N GLN A 635 -7.85 47.04 -13.18
CA GLN A 635 -6.57 47.72 -13.41
C GLN A 635 -5.45 46.72 -13.73
N ASN A 636 -5.34 45.63 -12.95
CA ASN A 636 -4.29 44.63 -13.14
C ASN A 636 -4.53 43.67 -14.32
N THR A 637 -5.76 43.50 -14.80
CA THR A 637 -6.02 42.74 -16.04
C THR A 637 -5.71 43.51 -17.33
N LYS A 638 -5.55 44.83 -17.24
CA LYS A 638 -5.23 45.71 -18.39
C LYS A 638 -3.73 45.95 -18.56
N SER A 639 -2.96 45.75 -17.49
CA SER A 639 -1.49 45.65 -17.51
C SER A 639 -1.05 44.25 -17.92
#